data_AF-A0A2N6LP67-F1
#
_entry.id   AF-A0A2N6LP67-F1
#
_cell.length_a   1.000
_cell.length_b   1.000
_cell.length_c   1.000
_cell.angle_alpha   90.00
_cell.angle_beta   90.00
_cell.angle_gamma   90.00
#
_symmetry.space_group_name_H-M   'P 1'
#
loop_
_entity.id
_entity.type
_entity.pdbx_description
1 polymer ?
#
loop_
_entity_poly.entity_id
_entity_poly.type
_entity_poly.pdbx_seq_one_letter_code
_entity_poly.pdbx_strand_id
1 'polypeptide(L)'
;PASYQIEQQLQSFKKILKDCVAELGNELQVATDGPKSALRPDDSIIQYCQAITAYKEVEWLTDKKNSEAFIDRGMKTNGYSPIDLMIKQTNQIFEQCKLIARPIEQFRSFYPELEFTSSQKEYAQEIKKNYNSIVKQRIELESRKKLEPGPYMVITSPLSGKKLEITNLINFDIAKDPGFWKSSELSIKILSRKATQKMPHHLIAQGKFKTSDGKEIDMPIGTISMKSMSEHDLKPGMFIEQGKVEFHFGISDGMIDALKQQTREYLESVKNNTPEAERLQLAAAIHDVSHTEEKYGMRRAGVAFAVFPESVENQLKQLQFTQMKVIGTQFNEYANRNFKGEKVAIKFENGPHPREPTQTARWVIVEGKKLGTLDARSPHLLPGCEASATVTSSTSTSIVVTSLKNPDNKLQIDGVDKYAFANRQWQGEKINITIDLRQTNPRQPPKVFALVGDKVLGVLNKQSVNFLQQRLSSIGRELHGFTFTGTVNHAPASYADIVIDPNTVKYADIQTEQQISKKEEKRVATVVFFEAPIERSHTNKTEQVMCNMVKRAVNRAVEQGYNTVHFVDASPYKSDSPSVVVQTIQDLARSRRDIKIELSGATSVKNAMQLLEQPNDIVIGIGSIETASIIDYASSLGKAVVAYVPETGEFERRNLPQMETAIQKTVSTAKKDLEQERA
;
A
#
# COMPACT_ATOMS: atom_id res chain seq x y z
N PRO A 1 -32.57 -3.58 -29.42
CA PRO A 1 -32.21 -2.14 -29.49
C PRO A 1 -30.69 -1.86 -29.52
N ALA A 2 -29.91 -2.33 -28.53
CA ALA A 2 -28.45 -2.08 -28.46
C ALA A 2 -27.63 -2.70 -29.61
N SER A 3 -28.03 -3.88 -30.11
CA SER A 3 -27.32 -4.57 -31.21
C SER A 3 -27.35 -3.78 -32.54
N TYR A 4 -28.43 -3.04 -32.82
CA TYR A 4 -28.60 -2.30 -34.07
C TYR A 4 -27.72 -1.04 -34.11
N GLN A 5 -27.57 -0.34 -32.98
CA GLN A 5 -26.67 0.82 -32.88
C GLN A 5 -25.20 0.40 -33.00
N ILE A 6 -24.81 -0.74 -32.42
CA ILE A 6 -23.45 -1.28 -32.55
C ILE A 6 -23.14 -1.60 -34.02
N GLU A 7 -24.10 -2.20 -34.72
CA GLU A 7 -23.94 -2.54 -36.13
C GLU A 7 -23.78 -1.30 -37.01
N GLN A 8 -24.56 -0.24 -36.77
CA GLN A 8 -24.38 1.05 -37.46
C GLN A 8 -23.00 1.67 -37.19
N GLN A 9 -22.53 1.67 -35.94
CA GLN A 9 -21.21 2.19 -35.59
C GLN A 9 -20.07 1.38 -36.23
N LEU A 10 -20.21 0.06 -36.30
CA LEU A 10 -19.25 -0.81 -36.99
C LEU A 10 -19.19 -0.52 -38.49
N GLN A 11 -20.32 -0.19 -39.13
CA GLN A 11 -20.33 0.22 -40.53
C GLN A 11 -19.63 1.56 -40.74
N SER A 12 -19.86 2.54 -39.86
CA SER A 12 -19.12 3.81 -39.89
C SER A 12 -17.62 3.61 -39.69
N PHE A 13 -17.21 2.74 -38.78
CA PHE A 13 -15.81 2.42 -38.55
C PHE A 13 -15.16 1.72 -39.76
N LYS A 14 -15.85 0.75 -40.38
CA LYS A 14 -15.40 0.12 -41.63
C LYS A 14 -15.20 1.13 -42.75
N LYS A 15 -16.08 2.14 -42.84
CA LYS A 15 -15.93 3.22 -43.80
C LYS A 15 -14.65 4.03 -43.53
N ILE A 16 -14.42 4.43 -42.28
CA ILE A 16 -13.20 5.16 -41.89
C ILE A 16 -11.93 4.38 -42.24
N LEU A 17 -11.90 3.06 -41.94
CA LEU A 17 -10.76 2.22 -42.31
C LEU A 17 -10.57 2.13 -43.83
N LYS A 18 -11.66 1.99 -44.58
CA LYS A 18 -11.63 1.97 -46.05
C LYS A 18 -11.08 3.28 -46.61
N ASP A 19 -11.49 4.41 -46.05
CA ASP A 19 -11.04 5.74 -46.46
C ASP A 19 -9.54 5.91 -46.15
N CYS A 20 -9.06 5.46 -44.97
CA CYS A 20 -7.62 5.48 -44.64
C CYS A 20 -6.79 4.61 -45.59
N VAL A 21 -7.28 3.43 -45.96
CA VAL A 21 -6.60 2.54 -46.92
C VAL A 21 -6.60 3.15 -48.32
N ALA A 22 -7.65 3.86 -48.71
CA ALA A 22 -7.71 4.56 -50.00
C ALA A 22 -6.67 5.69 -50.07
N GLU A 23 -6.54 6.49 -49.02
CA GLU A 23 -5.50 7.54 -48.95
C GLU A 23 -4.09 6.95 -48.97
N LEU A 24 -3.83 5.89 -48.19
CA LEU A 24 -2.55 5.17 -48.27
C LEU A 24 -2.29 4.54 -49.64
N GLY A 25 -3.34 4.12 -50.35
CA GLY A 25 -3.27 3.63 -51.72
C GLY A 25 -2.83 4.72 -52.71
N ASN A 26 -3.32 5.95 -52.55
CA ASN A 26 -2.88 7.10 -53.33
C ASN A 26 -1.38 7.37 -53.09
N GLU A 27 -0.96 7.39 -51.82
CA GLU A 27 0.46 7.59 -51.46
C GLU A 27 1.36 6.46 -51.97
N LEU A 28 0.89 5.20 -51.95
CA LEU A 28 1.61 4.06 -52.53
C LEU A 28 1.76 4.21 -54.04
N GLN A 29 0.72 4.69 -54.73
CA GLN A 29 0.79 4.95 -56.17
C GLN A 29 1.81 6.06 -56.46
N VAL A 30 1.80 7.15 -55.69
CA VAL A 30 2.81 8.22 -55.79
C VAL A 30 4.23 7.69 -55.52
N ALA A 31 4.41 6.81 -54.55
CA ALA A 31 5.70 6.16 -54.28
C ALA A 31 6.16 5.28 -55.45
N THR A 32 5.23 4.55 -56.06
CA THR A 32 5.48 3.63 -57.20
C THR A 32 5.79 4.41 -58.48
N ASP A 33 5.13 5.55 -58.69
CA ASP A 33 5.34 6.45 -59.82
C ASP A 33 6.45 7.50 -59.55
N GLY A 34 6.95 7.58 -58.32
CA GLY A 34 8.01 8.47 -57.87
C GLY A 34 9.35 8.37 -58.61
N PRO A 35 9.76 7.21 -59.17
CA PRO A 35 10.92 7.14 -60.08
C PRO A 35 10.68 7.88 -61.41
N LYS A 36 9.43 8.20 -61.75
CA LYS A 36 9.01 8.85 -63.00
C LYS A 36 8.52 10.29 -62.80
N SER A 37 8.38 10.77 -61.55
CA SER A 37 7.91 12.13 -61.23
C SER A 37 8.68 12.76 -60.06
N ALA A 38 8.63 14.08 -59.91
CA ALA A 38 9.24 14.78 -58.78
C ALA A 38 8.39 14.76 -57.49
N LEU A 39 7.15 14.22 -57.55
CA LEU A 39 6.30 14.10 -56.37
C LEU A 39 6.79 12.98 -55.45
N ARG A 40 6.74 13.24 -54.15
CA ARG A 40 7.04 12.28 -53.08
C ARG A 40 5.76 12.05 -52.27
N PRO A 41 5.61 10.85 -51.67
CA PRO A 41 4.52 10.61 -50.74
C PRO A 41 4.53 11.63 -49.59
N ASP A 42 3.35 12.00 -49.10
CA ASP A 42 3.17 12.90 -47.97
C ASP A 42 3.24 12.12 -46.64
N ASP A 43 4.36 12.30 -45.93
CA ASP A 43 4.60 11.67 -44.63
C ASP A 43 3.52 12.03 -43.58
N SER A 44 2.87 13.18 -43.69
CA SER A 44 1.81 13.60 -42.75
C SER A 44 0.54 12.76 -42.93
N ILE A 45 0.18 12.41 -44.17
CA ILE A 45 -0.94 11.53 -44.50
C ILE A 45 -0.62 10.11 -44.03
N ILE A 46 0.59 9.63 -44.28
CA ILE A 46 1.05 8.30 -43.85
C ILE A 46 0.98 8.18 -42.33
N GLN A 47 1.52 9.15 -41.58
CA GLN A 47 1.50 9.14 -40.11
C GLN A 47 0.08 9.22 -39.55
N TYR A 48 -0.78 10.07 -40.12
CA TYR A 48 -2.17 10.20 -39.71
C TYR A 48 -2.96 8.90 -39.93
N CYS A 49 -2.88 8.32 -41.12
CA CYS A 49 -3.56 7.06 -41.44
C CYS A 49 -3.02 5.90 -40.59
N GLN A 50 -1.72 5.84 -40.32
CA GLN A 50 -1.13 4.86 -39.40
C GLN A 50 -1.65 5.05 -37.97
N ALA A 51 -1.78 6.29 -37.48
CA ALA A 51 -2.29 6.56 -36.14
C ALA A 51 -3.76 6.13 -35.96
N ILE A 52 -4.60 6.28 -37.00
CA ILE A 52 -6.01 5.86 -36.97
C ILE A 52 -6.17 4.34 -37.11
N THR A 53 -5.35 3.73 -37.97
CA THR A 53 -5.41 2.28 -38.24
C THR A 53 -4.64 1.47 -37.19
N ALA A 54 -3.83 2.11 -36.35
CA ALA A 54 -3.21 1.47 -35.20
C ALA A 54 -4.29 1.06 -34.19
N TYR A 55 -4.54 -0.25 -34.10
CA TYR A 55 -5.41 -0.80 -33.08
C TYR A 55 -4.81 -0.54 -31.70
N LYS A 56 -5.52 0.23 -30.89
CA LYS A 56 -5.12 0.49 -29.52
C LYS A 56 -5.34 -0.76 -28.67
N GLU A 57 -4.26 -1.34 -28.18
CA GLU A 57 -4.35 -2.44 -27.22
C GLU A 57 -4.99 -1.94 -25.92
N VAL A 58 -5.92 -2.73 -25.40
CA VAL A 58 -6.59 -2.45 -24.12
C VAL A 58 -5.66 -2.87 -22.99
N GLU A 59 -4.91 -1.94 -22.44
CA GLU A 59 -3.82 -2.22 -21.49
C GLU A 59 -4.28 -2.99 -20.24
N TRP A 60 -5.46 -2.68 -19.72
CA TRP A 60 -5.98 -3.37 -18.53
C TRP A 60 -6.25 -4.87 -18.75
N LEU A 61 -6.37 -5.34 -20.00
CA LEU A 61 -6.51 -6.78 -20.30
C LEU A 61 -5.24 -7.57 -19.95
N THR A 62 -4.07 -6.94 -20.06
CA THR A 62 -2.79 -7.54 -19.66
C THR A 62 -2.62 -7.56 -18.15
N ASP A 63 -3.15 -6.54 -17.47
CA ASP A 63 -3.04 -6.39 -16.02
C ASP A 63 -4.09 -7.17 -15.23
N LYS A 64 -5.22 -7.58 -15.85
CA LYS A 64 -6.34 -8.23 -15.13
C LYS A 64 -5.96 -9.51 -14.36
N LYS A 65 -4.85 -10.15 -14.72
CA LYS A 65 -4.29 -11.35 -14.06
C LYS A 65 -2.90 -11.11 -13.45
N ASN A 66 -2.38 -9.88 -13.55
CA ASN A 66 -1.08 -9.55 -13.02
C ASN A 66 -1.23 -9.11 -11.55
N SER A 67 -0.73 -9.92 -10.61
CA SER A 67 -0.80 -9.62 -9.17
C SER A 67 -0.13 -8.29 -8.81
N GLU A 68 0.90 -7.89 -9.55
CA GLU A 68 1.59 -6.61 -9.32
C GLU A 68 0.65 -5.41 -9.47
N ALA A 69 -0.33 -5.50 -10.39
CA ALA A 69 -1.33 -4.46 -10.67
C ALA A 69 -2.39 -4.31 -9.56
N PHE A 70 -2.33 -5.15 -8.53
CA PHE A 70 -3.21 -5.09 -7.36
C PHE A 70 -2.45 -4.86 -6.04
N ILE A 71 -1.14 -5.15 -6.02
CA ILE A 71 -0.31 -5.11 -4.81
C ILE A 71 0.61 -3.88 -4.81
N ASP A 72 1.30 -3.62 -5.92
CA ASP A 72 2.43 -2.68 -5.95
C ASP A 72 2.15 -1.41 -6.77
N ARG A 73 1.27 -1.53 -7.78
CA ARG A 73 0.86 -0.45 -8.68
C ARG A 73 -0.61 -0.59 -9.06
N GLY A 74 -1.23 0.49 -9.54
CA GLY A 74 -2.57 0.43 -10.14
C GLY A 74 -2.58 -0.27 -11.50
N MET A 75 -3.78 -0.68 -11.94
CA MET A 75 -3.98 -1.22 -13.28
C MET A 75 -3.80 -0.13 -14.34
N LYS A 76 -3.11 -0.45 -15.44
CA LYS A 76 -2.93 0.50 -16.53
C LYS A 76 -4.22 0.70 -17.32
N THR A 77 -4.44 1.93 -17.74
CA THR A 77 -5.59 2.33 -18.55
C THR A 77 -5.16 3.40 -19.53
N ASN A 78 -5.50 3.18 -20.80
CA ASN A 78 -5.20 4.11 -21.87
C ASN A 78 -6.48 4.58 -22.60
N GLY A 79 -7.67 4.07 -22.23
CA GLY A 79 -8.94 4.39 -22.88
C GLY A 79 -9.87 5.32 -22.10
N TYR A 80 -11.12 5.37 -22.58
CA TYR A 80 -12.26 6.08 -21.98
C TYR A 80 -13.49 5.17 -21.87
N SER A 81 -13.32 3.85 -21.96
CA SER A 81 -14.43 2.93 -21.72
C SER A 81 -14.91 3.05 -20.27
N PRO A 82 -16.13 2.60 -19.94
CA PRO A 82 -16.59 2.55 -18.55
C PRO A 82 -15.59 1.84 -17.62
N ILE A 83 -14.96 0.76 -18.09
CA ILE A 83 -13.94 0.02 -17.34
C ILE A 83 -12.68 0.89 -17.14
N ASP A 84 -12.22 1.60 -18.17
CA ASP A 84 -11.09 2.53 -18.05
C ASP A 84 -11.36 3.62 -17.01
N LEU A 85 -12.56 4.21 -17.04
CA LEU A 85 -12.96 5.25 -16.09
C LEU A 85 -13.06 4.71 -14.66
N MET A 86 -13.62 3.51 -14.49
CA MET A 86 -13.65 2.82 -13.20
C MET A 86 -12.23 2.53 -12.69
N ILE A 87 -11.32 2.04 -13.55
CA ILE A 87 -9.92 1.80 -13.18
C ILE A 87 -9.24 3.12 -12.79
N LYS A 88 -9.44 4.21 -13.53
CA LYS A 88 -8.87 5.53 -13.17
C LYS A 88 -9.36 6.00 -11.80
N GLN A 89 -10.66 5.94 -11.54
CA GLN A 89 -11.23 6.32 -10.25
C GLN A 89 -10.73 5.42 -9.12
N THR A 90 -10.70 4.11 -9.36
CA THR A 90 -10.20 3.12 -8.40
C THR A 90 -8.74 3.38 -8.08
N ASN A 91 -7.88 3.52 -9.08
CA ASN A 91 -6.46 3.84 -8.90
C ASN A 91 -6.30 5.15 -8.10
N GLN A 92 -7.05 6.20 -8.40
CA GLN A 92 -7.00 7.47 -7.64
C GLN A 92 -7.32 7.27 -6.16
N ILE A 93 -8.33 6.46 -5.83
CA ILE A 93 -8.69 6.14 -4.44
C ILE A 93 -7.59 5.33 -3.77
N PHE A 94 -7.10 4.27 -4.41
CA PHE A 94 -6.12 3.35 -3.83
C PHE A 94 -4.70 3.93 -3.77
N GLU A 95 -4.32 4.80 -4.70
CA GLU A 95 -3.03 5.50 -4.66
C GLU A 95 -2.91 6.39 -3.43
N GLN A 96 -4.02 7.02 -3.00
CA GLN A 96 -4.06 7.79 -1.74
C GLN A 96 -3.88 6.91 -0.49
N CYS A 97 -4.27 5.63 -0.59
CA CYS A 97 -4.20 4.65 0.49
C CYS A 97 -2.96 3.73 0.41
N LYS A 98 -1.98 4.06 -0.43
CA LYS A 98 -0.78 3.21 -0.60
C LYS A 98 0.00 3.10 0.70
N LEU A 99 0.20 1.86 1.15
CA LEU A 99 1.09 1.57 2.27
C LEU A 99 2.54 1.76 1.82
N ILE A 100 3.19 2.80 2.35
CA ILE A 100 4.60 3.08 2.09
C ILE A 100 5.42 2.40 3.18
N ALA A 101 6.31 1.50 2.77
CA ALA A 101 7.28 0.88 3.68
C ALA A 101 8.13 1.97 4.33
N ARG A 102 8.21 1.95 5.67
CA ARG A 102 9.02 2.90 6.44
C ARG A 102 10.32 2.24 6.92
N PRO A 103 11.39 3.03 7.11
CA PRO A 103 12.60 2.54 7.76
C PRO A 103 12.28 1.93 9.13
N ILE A 104 12.80 0.72 9.38
CA ILE A 104 12.52 -0.02 10.63
C ILE A 104 13.05 0.73 11.86
N GLU A 105 14.08 1.57 11.71
CA GLU A 105 14.72 2.31 12.80
C GLU A 105 13.73 3.22 13.53
N GLN A 106 12.67 3.66 12.83
CA GLN A 106 11.61 4.46 13.42
C GLN A 106 10.93 3.74 14.59
N PHE A 107 10.89 2.41 14.57
CA PHE A 107 10.22 1.61 15.58
C PHE A 107 11.16 1.13 16.70
N ARG A 108 12.43 1.56 16.68
CA ARG A 108 13.42 1.12 17.68
C ARG A 108 13.02 1.50 19.10
N SER A 109 12.58 2.73 19.31
CA SER A 109 12.18 3.28 20.61
C SER A 109 10.75 2.94 21.01
N PHE A 110 10.32 1.70 20.77
CA PHE A 110 8.95 1.25 21.08
C PHE A 110 8.70 1.10 22.59
N TYR A 111 9.77 0.92 23.37
CA TYR A 111 9.76 0.87 24.83
C TYR A 111 10.62 2.00 25.40
N PRO A 112 10.17 3.27 25.35
CA PRO A 112 11.02 4.44 25.62
C PRO A 112 11.46 4.57 27.08
N GLU A 113 10.71 4.01 28.03
CA GLU A 113 10.97 4.13 29.48
C GLU A 113 11.70 2.93 30.08
N LEU A 114 11.98 1.90 29.28
CA LEU A 114 12.56 0.65 29.75
C LEU A 114 14.05 0.57 29.41
N GLU A 115 14.86 0.55 30.44
CA GLU A 115 16.27 0.18 30.33
C GLU A 115 16.43 -1.34 30.44
N PHE A 116 17.41 -1.87 29.71
CA PHE A 116 17.78 -3.27 29.73
C PHE A 116 19.31 -3.40 29.79
N THR A 117 19.76 -4.52 30.32
CA THR A 117 21.18 -4.80 30.57
C THR A 117 21.92 -5.22 29.30
N SER A 118 23.25 -5.14 29.31
CA SER A 118 24.09 -5.65 28.21
C SER A 118 23.89 -7.15 27.96
N SER A 119 23.72 -7.96 29.01
CA SER A 119 23.44 -9.40 28.88
C SER A 119 22.10 -9.67 28.21
N GLN A 120 21.05 -8.92 28.55
CA GLN A 120 19.74 -9.02 27.88
C GLN A 120 19.85 -8.64 26.40
N LYS A 121 20.70 -7.66 26.07
CA LYS A 121 20.95 -7.26 24.68
C LYS A 121 21.68 -8.35 23.88
N GLU A 122 22.68 -8.99 24.47
CA GLU A 122 23.39 -10.13 23.84
C GLU A 122 22.45 -11.31 23.62
N TYR A 123 21.64 -11.64 24.62
CA TYR A 123 20.63 -12.69 24.49
C TYR A 123 19.58 -12.38 23.41
N ALA A 124 19.12 -11.12 23.35
CA ALA A 124 18.22 -10.66 22.29
C ALA A 124 18.84 -10.79 20.87
N GLN A 125 20.15 -10.55 20.72
CA GLN A 125 20.87 -10.76 19.46
C GLN A 125 20.90 -12.24 19.06
N GLU A 126 21.16 -13.13 20.01
CA GLU A 126 21.11 -14.57 19.78
C GLU A 126 19.69 -15.01 19.35
N ILE A 127 18.67 -14.52 20.06
CA ILE A 127 17.26 -14.82 19.75
C ILE A 127 16.92 -14.41 18.31
N LYS A 128 17.28 -13.18 17.93
CA LYS A 128 17.08 -12.66 16.57
C LYS A 128 17.81 -13.51 15.54
N LYS A 129 19.08 -13.86 15.78
CA LYS A 129 19.91 -14.65 14.86
C LYS A 129 19.29 -16.03 14.59
N ASN A 130 18.92 -16.75 15.64
CA ASN A 130 18.36 -18.10 15.54
C ASN A 130 17.00 -18.08 14.85
N TYR A 131 16.10 -17.18 15.26
CA TYR A 131 14.80 -17.01 14.63
C TYR A 131 14.94 -16.69 13.13
N ASN A 132 15.77 -15.71 12.77
CA ASN A 132 15.98 -15.32 11.38
C ASN A 132 16.59 -16.43 10.53
N SER A 133 17.43 -17.29 11.12
CA SER A 133 17.98 -18.47 10.44
C SER A 133 16.88 -19.46 10.04
N ILE A 134 15.99 -19.84 10.97
CA ILE A 134 14.89 -20.78 10.70
C ILE A 134 13.93 -20.19 9.66
N VAL A 135 13.56 -18.91 9.81
CA VAL A 135 12.67 -18.22 8.85
C VAL A 135 13.31 -18.09 7.47
N LYS A 136 14.63 -17.84 7.39
CA LYS A 136 15.37 -17.81 6.12
C LYS A 136 15.31 -19.17 5.42
N GLN A 137 15.58 -20.25 6.14
CA GLN A 137 15.49 -21.61 5.59
C GLN A 137 14.07 -21.92 5.08
N ARG A 138 13.03 -21.51 5.82
CA ARG A 138 11.63 -21.67 5.38
C ARG A 138 11.34 -20.94 4.07
N ILE A 139 11.71 -19.65 3.99
CA ILE A 139 11.49 -18.84 2.78
C ILE A 139 12.26 -19.41 1.59
N GLU A 140 13.48 -19.90 1.82
CA GLU A 140 14.27 -20.57 0.79
C GLU A 140 13.58 -21.86 0.30
N LEU A 141 13.07 -22.70 1.20
CA LEU A 141 12.30 -23.89 0.81
C LEU A 141 10.99 -23.54 0.08
N GLU A 142 10.24 -22.54 0.52
CA GLU A 142 9.02 -22.07 -0.14
C GLU A 142 9.32 -21.56 -1.57
N SER A 143 10.39 -20.76 -1.71
CA SER A 143 10.86 -20.27 -3.00
C SER A 143 11.29 -21.40 -3.92
N ARG A 144 12.09 -22.36 -3.40
CA ARG A 144 12.50 -23.55 -4.14
C ARG A 144 11.31 -24.40 -4.55
N LYS A 145 10.35 -24.67 -3.66
CA LYS A 145 9.13 -25.44 -4.00
C LYS A 145 8.38 -24.81 -5.17
N LYS A 146 8.32 -23.48 -5.24
CA LYS A 146 7.65 -22.73 -6.32
C LYS A 146 8.42 -22.79 -7.65
N LEU A 147 9.75 -22.72 -7.62
CA LEU A 147 10.60 -22.60 -8.81
C LEU A 147 11.23 -23.93 -9.30
N GLU A 148 11.27 -24.92 -8.42
CA GLU A 148 11.89 -26.23 -8.58
C GLU A 148 10.92 -27.35 -8.16
N PRO A 149 9.69 -27.42 -8.72
CA PRO A 149 8.71 -28.43 -8.33
C PRO A 149 9.16 -29.86 -8.66
N GLY A 150 8.71 -30.80 -7.82
CA GLY A 150 8.91 -32.22 -8.01
C GLY A 150 10.26 -32.74 -7.50
N PRO A 151 10.58 -34.01 -7.78
CA PRO A 151 11.85 -34.63 -7.39
C PRO A 151 13.05 -33.94 -8.04
N TYR A 152 14.19 -34.05 -7.37
CA TYR A 152 15.47 -33.55 -7.84
C TYR A 152 16.52 -34.66 -7.81
N MET A 153 17.56 -34.48 -8.60
CA MET A 153 18.65 -35.43 -8.77
C MET A 153 19.94 -34.79 -8.28
N VAL A 154 20.69 -35.50 -7.45
CA VAL A 154 22.06 -35.13 -7.10
C VAL A 154 23.00 -35.98 -7.94
N ILE A 155 23.86 -35.32 -8.70
CA ILE A 155 24.93 -35.97 -9.44
C ILE A 155 26.28 -35.64 -8.81
N THR A 156 27.06 -36.66 -8.47
CA THR A 156 28.38 -36.51 -7.87
C THR A 156 29.45 -36.80 -8.91
N SER A 157 30.33 -35.83 -9.16
CA SER A 157 31.46 -35.99 -10.07
C SER A 157 32.47 -36.98 -9.49
N PRO A 158 32.82 -38.07 -10.20
CA PRO A 158 33.80 -39.04 -9.71
C PRO A 158 35.21 -38.43 -9.63
N LEU A 159 35.51 -37.46 -10.51
CA LEU A 159 36.82 -36.83 -10.59
C LEU A 159 37.05 -35.79 -9.48
N SER A 160 36.03 -34.98 -9.18
CA SER A 160 36.15 -33.83 -8.27
C SER A 160 35.44 -34.00 -6.93
N GLY A 161 34.60 -35.02 -6.78
CA GLY A 161 33.72 -35.19 -5.62
C GLY A 161 32.61 -34.15 -5.50
N LYS A 162 32.54 -33.16 -6.40
CA LYS A 162 31.53 -32.09 -6.36
C LYS A 162 30.13 -32.66 -6.63
N LYS A 163 29.15 -32.16 -5.89
CA LYS A 163 27.74 -32.56 -5.98
C LYS A 163 26.94 -31.45 -6.66
N LEU A 164 26.22 -31.77 -7.73
CA LEU A 164 25.30 -30.84 -8.39
C LEU A 164 23.87 -31.29 -8.21
N GLU A 165 23.01 -30.38 -7.78
CA GLU A 165 21.57 -30.58 -7.72
C GLU A 165 20.94 -30.17 -9.05
N ILE A 166 20.27 -31.12 -9.72
CA ILE A 166 19.49 -30.95 -10.94
C ILE A 166 18.01 -31.05 -10.59
N THR A 167 17.26 -30.00 -10.91
CA THR A 167 15.86 -29.81 -10.51
C THR A 167 14.95 -29.71 -11.73
N ASN A 168 13.64 -29.54 -11.50
CA ASN A 168 12.63 -29.44 -12.56
C ASN A 168 12.56 -30.68 -13.48
N LEU A 169 12.99 -31.85 -13.00
CA LEU A 169 13.11 -33.07 -13.80
C LEU A 169 11.82 -33.42 -14.54
N ILE A 170 10.69 -33.33 -13.83
CA ILE A 170 9.35 -33.65 -14.35
C ILE A 170 8.86 -32.73 -15.48
N ASN A 171 9.53 -31.59 -15.69
CA ASN A 171 9.20 -30.66 -16.77
C ASN A 171 9.88 -31.02 -18.10
N PHE A 172 10.71 -32.05 -18.12
CA PHE A 172 11.43 -32.52 -19.31
C PHE A 172 10.98 -33.92 -19.71
N ASP A 173 10.98 -34.21 -21.02
CA ASP A 173 10.43 -35.46 -21.55
C ASP A 173 11.14 -36.71 -21.04
N ILE A 174 12.42 -36.62 -20.64
CA ILE A 174 13.17 -37.75 -20.10
C ILE A 174 12.55 -38.33 -18.82
N ALA A 175 11.80 -37.52 -18.06
CA ALA A 175 11.13 -37.99 -16.85
C ALA A 175 10.02 -39.02 -17.13
N LYS A 176 9.56 -39.14 -18.37
CA LYS A 176 8.61 -40.18 -18.80
C LYS A 176 9.27 -41.55 -18.99
N ASP A 177 10.61 -41.61 -19.10
CA ASP A 177 11.36 -42.84 -19.25
C ASP A 177 11.64 -43.48 -17.88
N PRO A 178 11.13 -44.69 -17.59
CA PRO A 178 11.44 -45.40 -16.35
C PRO A 178 12.93 -45.71 -16.16
N GLY A 179 13.70 -45.83 -17.25
CA GLY A 179 15.14 -46.09 -17.23
C GLY A 179 15.93 -44.93 -16.62
N PHE A 180 15.47 -43.70 -16.83
CA PHE A 180 16.06 -42.51 -16.22
C PHE A 180 16.04 -42.61 -14.69
N TRP A 181 14.89 -42.94 -14.10
CA TRP A 181 14.72 -43.07 -12.64
C TRP A 181 15.48 -44.25 -12.02
N LYS A 182 15.93 -45.21 -12.83
CA LYS A 182 16.73 -46.37 -12.40
C LYS A 182 18.23 -46.18 -12.64
N SER A 183 18.64 -45.07 -13.24
CA SER A 183 20.04 -44.82 -13.57
C SER A 183 20.84 -44.55 -12.30
N SER A 184 21.90 -45.34 -12.07
CA SER A 184 22.86 -45.14 -10.98
C SER A 184 24.00 -44.20 -11.37
N GLU A 185 24.24 -44.05 -12.67
CA GLU A 185 25.29 -43.19 -13.24
C GLU A 185 24.79 -42.50 -14.50
N LEU A 186 25.16 -41.23 -14.68
CA LEU A 186 24.83 -40.45 -15.87
C LEU A 186 26.03 -39.60 -16.29
N SER A 187 26.20 -39.43 -17.60
CA SER A 187 27.11 -38.42 -18.14
C SER A 187 26.30 -37.20 -18.57
N ILE A 188 26.65 -36.04 -18.04
CA ILE A 188 25.93 -34.79 -18.30
C ILE A 188 26.85 -33.68 -18.83
N LYS A 189 26.25 -32.76 -19.57
CA LYS A 189 26.84 -31.51 -20.03
C LYS A 189 25.95 -30.35 -19.58
N ILE A 190 26.57 -29.30 -19.06
CA ILE A 190 25.90 -28.07 -18.64
C ILE A 190 25.81 -27.13 -19.84
N LEU A 191 24.61 -26.65 -20.15
CA LEU A 191 24.37 -25.69 -21.23
C LEU A 191 23.66 -24.44 -20.72
N SER A 192 23.76 -23.36 -21.50
CA SER A 192 23.00 -22.13 -21.25
C SER A 192 21.56 -22.29 -21.73
N ARG A 193 20.63 -21.66 -21.01
CA ARG A 193 19.20 -21.59 -21.33
C ARG A 193 18.69 -20.17 -21.14
N LYS A 194 17.75 -19.75 -21.98
CA LYS A 194 17.01 -18.50 -21.78
C LYS A 194 16.05 -18.64 -20.60
N ALA A 195 16.29 -17.86 -19.55
CA ALA A 195 15.44 -17.84 -18.35
C ALA A 195 14.01 -17.38 -18.68
N THR A 196 13.03 -17.97 -18.00
CA THR A 196 11.61 -17.57 -18.08
C THR A 196 11.08 -17.25 -16.70
N GLN A 197 9.95 -16.53 -16.61
CA GLN A 197 9.37 -16.14 -15.32
C GLN A 197 9.02 -17.35 -14.42
N LYS A 198 8.59 -18.47 -15.01
CA LYS A 198 8.27 -19.71 -14.28
C LYS A 198 9.49 -20.58 -13.97
N MET A 199 10.61 -20.36 -14.66
CA MET A 199 11.82 -21.16 -14.55
C MET A 199 13.03 -20.24 -14.80
N PRO A 200 13.47 -19.50 -13.76
CA PRO A 200 14.48 -18.45 -13.89
C PRO A 200 15.91 -18.99 -14.04
N HIS A 201 16.12 -20.31 -13.91
CA HIS A 201 17.41 -20.96 -14.06
C HIS A 201 17.97 -20.77 -15.47
N HIS A 202 19.20 -20.27 -15.55
CA HIS A 202 19.91 -19.98 -16.79
C HIS A 202 20.82 -21.13 -17.25
N LEU A 203 20.97 -22.18 -16.44
CA LEU A 203 21.72 -23.39 -16.78
C LEU A 203 20.81 -24.62 -16.80
N ILE A 204 21.06 -25.49 -17.78
CA ILE A 204 20.36 -26.76 -17.99
C ILE A 204 21.37 -27.90 -18.07
N ALA A 205 21.03 -29.05 -17.49
CA ALA A 205 21.77 -30.29 -17.64
C ALA A 205 21.21 -31.08 -18.83
N GLN A 206 22.09 -31.48 -19.74
CA GLN A 206 21.80 -32.39 -20.84
C GLN A 206 22.54 -33.70 -20.61
N GLY A 207 21.88 -34.85 -20.73
CA GLY A 207 22.51 -36.15 -20.61
C GLY A 207 22.49 -36.94 -21.90
N LYS A 208 23.41 -37.91 -21.99
CA LYS A 208 23.49 -38.87 -23.09
C LYS A 208 22.65 -40.11 -22.78
N PHE A 209 21.68 -40.39 -23.63
CA PHE A 209 20.80 -41.56 -23.53
C PHE A 209 20.81 -42.35 -24.83
N LYS A 210 20.62 -43.67 -24.75
CA LYS A 210 20.46 -44.53 -25.92
C LYS A 210 18.98 -44.70 -26.22
N THR A 211 18.57 -44.43 -27.46
CA THR A 211 17.21 -44.76 -27.92
C THR A 211 17.04 -46.26 -28.09
N SER A 212 15.80 -46.71 -28.27
CA SER A 212 15.42 -48.09 -28.58
C SER A 212 16.18 -48.67 -29.79
N ASP A 213 16.63 -47.81 -30.71
CA ASP A 213 17.41 -48.17 -31.90
C ASP A 213 18.93 -48.19 -31.67
N GLY A 214 19.39 -48.04 -30.42
CA GLY A 214 20.80 -48.06 -30.03
C GLY A 214 21.59 -46.77 -30.32
N LYS A 215 20.94 -45.74 -30.86
CA LYS A 215 21.57 -44.44 -31.16
C LYS A 215 21.65 -43.56 -29.92
N GLU A 216 22.82 -42.96 -29.67
CA GLU A 216 22.98 -41.98 -28.60
C GLU A 216 22.36 -40.63 -28.98
N ILE A 217 21.51 -40.11 -28.10
CA ILE A 217 20.88 -38.80 -28.20
C ILE A 217 21.17 -37.99 -26.94
N ASP A 218 21.45 -36.71 -27.14
CA ASP A 218 21.63 -35.77 -26.05
C ASP A 218 20.27 -35.15 -25.68
N MET A 219 19.73 -35.50 -24.52
CA MET A 219 18.42 -35.01 -24.05
C MET A 219 18.55 -34.10 -22.81
N PRO A 220 17.76 -33.01 -22.75
CA PRO A 220 17.69 -32.19 -21.54
C PRO A 220 17.07 -33.00 -20.39
N ILE A 221 17.74 -33.00 -19.24
CA ILE A 221 17.30 -33.72 -18.04
C ILE A 221 16.56 -32.82 -17.06
N GLY A 222 17.07 -31.61 -16.86
CA GLY A 222 16.63 -30.74 -15.79
C GLY A 222 17.43 -29.44 -15.75
N THR A 223 17.01 -28.50 -14.91
CA THR A 223 17.76 -27.27 -14.67
C THR A 223 18.78 -27.46 -13.55
N ILE A 224 19.89 -26.75 -13.60
CA ILE A 224 20.81 -26.73 -12.45
C ILE A 224 20.19 -25.87 -11.35
N SER A 225 20.16 -26.36 -10.10
CA SER A 225 19.58 -25.61 -8.97
C SER A 225 20.27 -24.27 -8.75
N MET A 226 19.52 -23.29 -8.23
CA MET A 226 20.09 -21.98 -7.89
C MET A 226 21.23 -22.10 -6.86
N LYS A 227 21.10 -23.06 -5.93
CA LYS A 227 22.10 -23.37 -4.92
C LYS A 227 23.42 -23.84 -5.55
N SER A 228 23.38 -24.87 -6.39
CA SER A 228 24.59 -25.40 -7.04
C SER A 228 25.24 -24.38 -7.98
N MET A 229 24.46 -23.51 -8.63
CA MET A 229 25.03 -22.39 -9.42
C MET A 229 25.83 -21.42 -8.54
N SER A 230 25.32 -21.10 -7.34
CA SER A 230 26.01 -20.19 -6.41
C SER A 230 27.23 -20.82 -5.72
N GLU A 231 27.19 -22.12 -5.41
CA GLU A 231 28.25 -22.82 -4.67
C GLU A 231 29.46 -23.20 -5.53
N HIS A 232 29.29 -23.31 -6.85
CA HIS A 232 30.29 -23.96 -7.71
C HIS A 232 30.72 -23.16 -8.95
N ASP A 233 30.31 -21.90 -9.09
CA ASP A 233 30.63 -21.01 -10.24
C ASP A 233 30.54 -21.73 -11.61
N LEU A 234 29.38 -22.37 -11.83
CA LEU A 234 29.18 -23.25 -12.98
C LEU A 234 29.07 -22.46 -14.28
N LYS A 235 29.69 -22.97 -15.34
CA LYS A 235 29.70 -22.34 -16.67
C LYS A 235 29.16 -23.29 -17.74
N PRO A 236 28.49 -22.77 -18.79
CA PRO A 236 28.14 -23.56 -19.96
C PRO A 236 29.39 -24.24 -20.56
N GLY A 237 29.23 -25.49 -20.98
CA GLY A 237 30.31 -26.30 -21.56
C GLY A 237 30.98 -27.25 -20.57
N MET A 238 30.77 -27.09 -19.25
CA MET A 238 31.24 -28.05 -18.25
C MET A 238 30.55 -29.41 -18.42
N PHE A 239 31.27 -30.49 -18.13
CA PHE A 239 30.76 -31.85 -18.22
C PHE A 239 31.11 -32.68 -16.98
N ILE A 240 30.26 -33.66 -16.67
CA ILE A 240 30.52 -34.71 -15.69
C ILE A 240 30.34 -36.03 -16.42
N GLU A 241 31.40 -36.80 -16.57
CA GLU A 241 31.35 -38.16 -17.09
C GLU A 241 31.07 -39.15 -15.95
N GLN A 242 30.15 -40.09 -16.20
CA GLN A 242 29.81 -41.19 -15.28
C GLN A 242 29.60 -40.73 -13.83
N GLY A 243 28.85 -39.63 -13.66
CA GLY A 243 28.53 -39.10 -12.34
C GLY A 243 27.57 -40.02 -11.60
N LYS A 244 27.86 -40.32 -10.32
CA LYS A 244 26.96 -41.11 -9.46
C LYS A 244 25.67 -40.32 -9.22
N VAL A 245 24.53 -40.96 -9.44
CA VAL A 245 23.20 -40.35 -9.39
C VAL A 245 22.42 -40.82 -8.16
N GLU A 246 21.82 -39.86 -7.45
CA GLU A 246 20.89 -40.09 -6.35
C GLU A 246 19.63 -39.26 -6.56
N PHE A 247 18.46 -39.89 -6.57
CA PHE A 247 17.17 -39.21 -6.71
C PHE A 247 16.57 -38.92 -5.33
N HIS A 248 16.08 -37.70 -5.16
CA HIS A 248 15.44 -37.23 -3.94
C HIS A 248 14.01 -36.76 -4.23
N PHE A 249 13.14 -36.95 -3.25
CA PHE A 249 11.79 -36.42 -3.30
C PHE A 249 11.80 -34.89 -3.34
N GLY A 250 10.76 -34.31 -3.95
CA GLY A 250 10.57 -32.88 -3.96
C GLY A 250 10.28 -32.31 -2.58
N ILE A 251 10.38 -30.99 -2.46
CA ILE A 251 10.06 -30.27 -1.23
C ILE A 251 8.55 -30.43 -0.95
N SER A 252 8.22 -31.14 0.12
CA SER A 252 6.84 -31.37 0.54
C SER A 252 6.31 -30.24 1.43
N ASP A 253 4.99 -30.11 1.52
CA ASP A 253 4.36 -29.20 2.49
C ASP A 253 4.73 -29.54 3.93
N GLY A 254 4.87 -30.83 4.25
CA GLY A 254 5.30 -31.30 5.57
C GLY A 254 6.68 -30.78 5.97
N MET A 255 7.63 -30.63 5.04
CA MET A 255 8.94 -30.03 5.35
C MET A 255 8.84 -28.55 5.70
N ILE A 256 7.98 -27.81 4.98
CA ILE A 256 7.73 -26.39 5.26
C ILE A 256 7.01 -26.24 6.60
N ASP A 257 6.02 -27.10 6.87
CA ASP A 257 5.26 -27.10 8.11
C ASP A 257 6.12 -27.50 9.31
N ALA A 258 7.07 -28.43 9.14
CA ALA A 258 8.06 -28.76 10.16
C ALA A 258 8.92 -27.53 10.54
N LEU A 259 9.37 -26.72 9.57
CA LEU A 259 10.09 -25.47 9.87
C LEU A 259 9.21 -24.42 10.56
N LYS A 260 7.91 -24.33 10.21
CA LYS A 260 6.96 -23.48 10.95
C LYS A 260 6.81 -23.96 12.39
N GLN A 261 6.74 -25.26 12.60
CA GLN A 261 6.62 -25.86 13.91
C GLN A 261 7.90 -25.64 14.75
N GLN A 262 9.07 -25.88 14.17
CA GLN A 262 10.36 -25.59 14.80
C GLN A 262 10.49 -24.10 15.17
N THR A 263 9.97 -23.19 14.33
CA THR A 263 9.92 -21.76 14.66
C THR A 263 9.06 -21.51 15.90
N ARG A 264 7.88 -22.15 16.01
CA ARG A 264 6.99 -22.01 17.17
C ARG A 264 7.62 -22.57 18.44
N GLU A 265 8.15 -23.78 18.39
CA GLU A 265 8.84 -24.43 19.52
C GLU A 265 10.02 -23.60 20.01
N TYR A 266 10.79 -23.01 19.08
CA TYR A 266 11.86 -22.11 19.44
C TYR A 266 11.36 -20.88 20.21
N LEU A 267 10.30 -20.21 19.74
CA LEU A 267 9.72 -19.06 20.43
C LEU A 267 9.15 -19.43 21.80
N GLU A 268 8.47 -20.58 21.90
CA GLU A 268 7.96 -21.11 23.16
C GLU A 268 9.10 -21.40 24.14
N SER A 269 10.20 -21.98 23.67
CA SER A 269 11.38 -22.23 24.51
C SER A 269 11.96 -20.94 25.09
N VAL A 270 12.04 -19.87 24.29
CA VAL A 270 12.47 -18.54 24.76
C VAL A 270 11.50 -18.00 25.80
N LYS A 271 10.18 -18.08 25.55
CA LYS A 271 9.14 -17.60 26.49
C LYS A 271 9.15 -18.36 27.83
N ASN A 272 9.37 -19.68 27.79
CA ASN A 272 9.39 -20.55 28.95
C ASN A 272 10.68 -20.41 29.78
N ASN A 273 11.82 -20.18 29.12
CA ASN A 273 13.11 -19.98 29.77
C ASN A 273 13.30 -18.56 30.32
N THR A 274 12.45 -17.60 29.93
CA THR A 274 12.52 -16.22 30.43
C THR A 274 11.62 -16.03 31.66
N PRO A 275 12.18 -15.66 32.83
CA PRO A 275 11.39 -15.34 34.02
C PRO A 275 10.38 -14.23 33.75
N GLU A 276 9.17 -14.34 34.32
CA GLU A 276 8.07 -13.40 34.05
C GLU A 276 8.45 -11.93 34.33
N ALA A 277 9.20 -11.68 35.40
CA ALA A 277 9.68 -10.35 35.78
C ALA A 277 10.63 -9.72 34.73
N GLU A 278 11.34 -10.53 33.94
CA GLU A 278 12.33 -10.06 32.96
C GLU A 278 11.77 -9.98 31.53
N ARG A 279 10.57 -10.55 31.28
CA ARG A 279 9.98 -10.63 29.94
C ARG A 279 9.84 -9.28 29.27
N LEU A 280 9.44 -8.25 30.02
CA LEU A 280 9.25 -6.90 29.46
C LEU A 280 10.58 -6.25 29.05
N GLN A 281 11.63 -6.41 29.88
CA GLN A 281 12.98 -5.93 29.56
C GLN A 281 13.58 -6.69 28.37
N LEU A 282 13.39 -8.00 28.31
CA LEU A 282 13.84 -8.80 27.17
C LEU A 282 13.06 -8.45 25.89
N ALA A 283 11.75 -8.21 25.98
CA ALA A 283 10.95 -7.73 24.85
C ALA A 283 11.47 -6.38 24.33
N ALA A 284 11.82 -5.46 25.23
CA ALA A 284 12.44 -4.19 24.86
C ALA A 284 13.79 -4.38 24.17
N ALA A 285 14.65 -5.24 24.70
CA ALA A 285 15.96 -5.57 24.10
C ALA A 285 15.81 -6.21 22.70
N ILE A 286 14.90 -7.16 22.53
CA ILE A 286 14.60 -7.78 21.22
C ILE A 286 14.11 -6.72 20.24
N HIS A 287 13.24 -5.81 20.66
CA HIS A 287 12.75 -4.73 19.80
C HIS A 287 13.87 -3.78 19.38
N ASP A 288 14.74 -3.34 20.31
CA ASP A 288 15.90 -2.49 20.03
C ASP A 288 16.83 -3.13 19.00
N VAL A 289 17.24 -4.37 19.24
CA VAL A 289 18.17 -5.11 18.38
C VAL A 289 17.56 -5.42 17.01
N SER A 290 16.26 -5.69 16.95
CA SER A 290 15.55 -6.00 15.71
C SER A 290 15.39 -4.79 14.78
N HIS A 291 15.36 -3.59 15.37
CA HIS A 291 15.17 -2.32 14.66
C HIS A 291 16.46 -1.48 14.58
N THR A 292 17.62 -2.06 14.92
CA THR A 292 18.93 -1.45 14.73
C THR A 292 19.50 -1.82 13.36
N GLU A 293 20.14 -0.84 12.70
CA GLU A 293 20.70 -0.97 11.36
C GLU A 293 21.79 -2.06 11.29
N GLU A 294 21.60 -3.04 10.40
CA GLU A 294 22.63 -4.05 10.08
C GLU A 294 23.32 -3.67 8.76
N LYS A 295 24.66 -3.79 8.72
CA LYS A 295 25.47 -3.42 7.54
C LYS A 295 25.21 -4.32 6.31
N TYR A 296 24.62 -5.50 6.48
CA TYR A 296 24.40 -6.47 5.40
C TYR A 296 23.14 -7.32 5.67
N GLY A 297 22.00 -6.96 5.07
CA GLY A 297 20.83 -7.85 5.12
C GLY A 297 19.47 -7.19 4.86
N MET A 298 18.50 -8.03 4.51
CA MET A 298 17.08 -7.66 4.51
C MET A 298 16.65 -7.45 5.96
N ARG A 299 16.26 -6.23 6.30
CA ARG A 299 15.87 -5.80 7.65
C ARG A 299 14.63 -6.56 8.12
N ARG A 300 14.82 -7.64 8.89
CA ARG A 300 13.74 -8.49 9.41
C ARG A 300 13.54 -8.23 10.90
N ALA A 301 12.44 -7.54 11.21
CA ALA A 301 12.03 -7.25 12.58
C ALA A 301 10.95 -8.22 13.12
N GLY A 302 10.59 -9.26 12.36
CA GLY A 302 9.47 -10.15 12.69
C GLY A 302 9.59 -10.81 14.07
N VAL A 303 10.82 -11.08 14.54
CA VAL A 303 11.06 -11.67 15.88
C VAL A 303 10.55 -10.77 17.01
N ALA A 304 10.61 -9.44 16.86
CA ALA A 304 10.17 -8.49 17.86
C ALA A 304 8.67 -8.58 18.16
N PHE A 305 7.88 -9.05 17.19
CA PHE A 305 6.44 -9.25 17.30
C PHE A 305 6.06 -10.69 17.65
N ALA A 306 6.99 -11.63 17.50
CA ALA A 306 6.70 -13.06 17.61
C ALA A 306 6.99 -13.65 18.99
N VAL A 307 8.00 -13.15 19.72
CA VAL A 307 8.43 -13.74 21.00
C VAL A 307 7.44 -13.40 22.13
N PHE A 308 7.09 -12.12 22.29
CA PHE A 308 6.20 -11.64 23.35
C PHE A 308 5.06 -10.78 22.78
N PRO A 309 4.11 -11.38 22.03
CA PRO A 309 3.04 -10.62 21.38
C PRO A 309 2.16 -9.85 22.39
N GLU A 310 1.91 -10.43 23.56
CA GLU A 310 1.15 -9.81 24.65
C GLU A 310 1.80 -8.51 25.15
N SER A 311 3.14 -8.46 25.24
CA SER A 311 3.87 -7.25 25.63
C SER A 311 3.74 -6.16 24.57
N VAL A 312 3.79 -6.53 23.29
CA VAL A 312 3.59 -5.58 22.19
C VAL A 312 2.17 -5.03 22.20
N GLU A 313 1.16 -5.88 22.34
CA GLU A 313 -0.24 -5.46 22.40
C GLU A 313 -0.48 -4.48 23.56
N ASN A 314 0.05 -4.79 24.74
CA ASN A 314 -0.06 -3.89 25.89
C ASN A 314 0.63 -2.55 25.65
N GLN A 315 1.81 -2.56 25.03
CA GLN A 315 2.54 -1.34 24.69
C GLN A 315 1.78 -0.49 23.65
N LEU A 316 1.07 -1.10 22.69
CA LEU A 316 0.27 -0.40 21.68
C LEU A 316 -0.97 0.31 22.23
N LYS A 317 -1.40 0.04 23.47
CA LYS A 317 -2.52 0.74 24.11
C LYS A 317 -2.25 2.22 24.35
N GLN A 318 -0.98 2.63 24.29
CA GLN A 318 -0.55 4.02 24.44
C GLN A 318 0.32 4.42 23.26
N LEU A 319 0.35 5.72 22.96
CA LEU A 319 1.22 6.25 21.91
C LEU A 319 2.68 6.23 22.39
N GLN A 320 3.45 5.29 21.86
CA GLN A 320 4.86 5.10 22.23
C GLN A 320 5.82 6.08 21.57
N PHE A 321 5.49 6.45 20.34
CA PHE A 321 6.38 7.23 19.50
C PHE A 321 6.04 8.72 19.57
N THR A 322 6.48 9.37 20.64
CA THR A 322 6.21 10.79 20.90
C THR A 322 7.38 11.69 20.52
N GLN A 323 8.60 11.14 20.48
CA GLN A 323 9.83 11.87 20.20
C GLN A 323 10.21 11.79 18.73
N MET A 324 10.49 12.93 18.12
CA MET A 324 10.86 13.01 16.71
C MET A 324 11.78 14.19 16.42
N LYS A 325 12.58 14.06 15.35
CA LYS A 325 13.51 15.08 14.91
C LYS A 325 13.05 15.70 13.60
N VAL A 326 12.96 17.03 13.57
CA VAL A 326 12.68 17.82 12.36
C VAL A 326 13.96 18.47 11.89
N ILE A 327 14.32 18.21 10.63
CA ILE A 327 15.51 18.73 9.97
C ILE A 327 15.16 19.89 9.03
N GLY A 328 16.15 20.74 8.75
CA GLY A 328 15.99 21.86 7.83
C GLY A 328 15.39 23.10 8.50
N THR A 329 15.43 23.16 9.83
CA THR A 329 14.92 24.30 10.61
C THR A 329 15.66 25.61 10.31
N GLN A 330 16.86 25.54 9.73
CA GLN A 330 17.64 26.70 9.33
C GLN A 330 17.18 27.37 8.01
N PHE A 331 16.30 26.72 7.24
CA PHE A 331 15.89 27.17 5.90
C PHE A 331 14.41 27.55 5.81
N ASN A 332 13.82 27.96 6.93
CA ASN A 332 12.39 28.22 7.04
C ASN A 332 12.08 29.57 7.72
N GLU A 333 10.80 29.83 7.94
CA GLU A 333 10.30 31.06 8.59
C GLU A 333 10.64 31.16 10.08
N TYR A 334 11.09 30.07 10.69
CA TYR A 334 11.54 29.95 12.08
C TYR A 334 13.06 29.91 12.24
N ALA A 335 13.85 30.13 11.19
CA ALA A 335 15.32 29.99 11.25
C ALA A 335 15.96 30.85 12.35
N ASN A 336 15.37 32.00 12.67
CA ASN A 336 15.87 32.90 13.72
C ASN A 336 15.19 32.72 15.08
N ARG A 337 14.24 31.78 15.22
CA ARG A 337 13.57 31.45 16.50
C ARG A 337 14.28 30.27 17.14
N ASN A 338 14.72 30.46 18.38
CA ASN A 338 15.31 29.39 19.18
C ASN A 338 14.24 28.86 20.17
N PHE A 339 13.63 27.73 19.84
CA PHE A 339 12.62 27.10 20.69
C PHE A 339 13.28 26.52 21.95
N LYS A 340 12.79 26.89 23.14
CA LYS A 340 13.35 26.47 24.44
C LYS A 340 12.48 25.45 25.18
N GLY A 341 11.77 24.59 24.45
CA GLY A 341 10.80 23.66 25.04
C GLY A 341 9.43 24.31 25.24
N GLU A 342 9.03 25.22 24.36
CA GLU A 342 7.68 25.80 24.39
C GLU A 342 6.66 24.80 23.82
N LYS A 343 5.46 24.78 24.41
CA LYS A 343 4.34 23.94 23.98
C LYS A 343 3.56 24.66 22.89
N VAL A 344 3.54 24.09 21.69
CA VAL A 344 2.93 24.66 20.49
C VAL A 344 2.00 23.67 19.82
N ALA A 345 1.05 24.17 19.03
CA ALA A 345 0.21 23.34 18.18
C ALA A 345 0.98 22.93 16.92
N ILE A 346 0.96 21.64 16.60
CA ILE A 346 1.62 21.06 15.44
C ILE A 346 0.64 20.31 14.55
N LYS A 347 0.95 20.26 13.25
CA LYS A 347 0.24 19.47 12.24
C LYS A 347 1.21 18.79 11.29
N PHE A 348 0.87 17.58 10.85
CA PHE A 348 1.66 16.82 9.88
C PHE A 348 1.07 16.94 8.48
N GLU A 349 1.88 17.32 7.49
CA GLU A 349 1.45 17.44 6.10
C GLU A 349 2.44 16.75 5.15
N ASN A 350 1.95 16.30 4.01
CA ASN A 350 2.81 15.82 2.93
C ASN A 350 3.11 16.98 1.97
N GLY A 351 4.35 17.07 1.48
CA GLY A 351 4.74 18.07 0.49
C GLY A 351 6.02 17.67 -0.23
N PRO A 352 6.49 18.45 -1.21
CA PRO A 352 7.74 18.14 -1.93
C PRO A 352 8.94 18.17 -0.98
N HIS A 353 9.91 17.27 -1.17
CA HIS A 353 11.12 17.21 -0.39
C HIS A 353 12.07 18.38 -0.75
N PRO A 354 12.61 19.16 0.21
CA PRO A 354 13.39 20.36 -0.07
C PRO A 354 14.62 20.17 -0.97
N ARG A 355 15.24 18.98 -0.90
CA ARG A 355 16.44 18.66 -1.69
C ARG A 355 16.13 17.83 -2.94
N GLU A 356 14.95 17.20 -2.97
CA GLU A 356 14.54 16.28 -4.03
C GLU A 356 13.06 16.53 -4.36
N PRO A 357 12.73 17.60 -5.10
CA PRO A 357 11.35 18.05 -5.27
C PRO A 357 10.39 17.02 -5.88
N THR A 358 10.94 15.99 -6.55
CA THR A 358 10.19 14.87 -7.12
C THR A 358 9.74 13.84 -6.08
N GLN A 359 10.27 13.89 -4.85
CA GLN A 359 9.88 13.02 -3.75
C GLN A 359 8.95 13.73 -2.76
N THR A 360 8.04 12.98 -2.14
CA THR A 360 7.19 13.49 -1.06
C THR A 360 7.91 13.35 0.29
N ALA A 361 7.98 14.46 1.04
CA ALA A 361 8.46 14.51 2.41
C ALA A 361 7.32 14.80 3.40
N ARG A 362 7.52 14.34 4.63
CA ARG A 362 6.67 14.64 5.77
C ARG A 362 7.08 15.97 6.39
N TRP A 363 6.23 16.98 6.27
CA TRP A 363 6.42 18.30 6.86
C TRP A 363 5.75 18.40 8.23
N VAL A 364 6.41 19.11 9.15
CA VAL A 364 5.81 19.55 10.41
C VAL A 364 5.48 21.03 10.29
N ILE A 365 4.20 21.33 10.52
CA ILE A 365 3.66 22.69 10.57
C ILE A 365 3.52 23.07 12.03
N VAL A 366 4.03 24.24 12.40
CA VAL A 366 3.90 24.84 13.73
C VAL A 366 3.20 26.18 13.54
N GLU A 367 2.07 26.38 14.23
CA GLU A 367 1.30 27.65 14.17
C GLU A 367 0.99 28.12 12.73
N GLY A 368 0.69 27.18 11.83
CA GLY A 368 0.38 27.45 10.43
C GLY A 368 1.58 27.65 9.49
N LYS A 369 2.82 27.55 9.99
CA LYS A 369 4.06 27.74 9.22
C LYS A 369 4.93 26.49 9.21
N LYS A 370 5.71 26.30 8.14
CA LYS A 370 6.55 25.10 7.98
C LYS A 370 7.79 25.18 8.87
N LEU A 371 7.91 24.25 9.82
CA LEU A 371 9.12 24.08 10.65
C LEU A 371 10.18 23.22 9.94
N GLY A 372 9.81 22.31 9.05
CA GLY A 372 10.78 21.50 8.33
C GLY A 372 10.26 20.11 8.04
N THR A 373 11.15 19.25 7.56
CA THR A 373 10.83 17.86 7.25
C THR A 373 11.28 16.94 8.37
N LEU A 374 10.52 15.88 8.65
CA LEU A 374 10.96 14.87 9.62
C LEU A 374 12.20 14.12 9.12
N ASP A 375 13.11 13.84 10.05
CA ASP A 375 14.23 12.94 9.79
C ASP A 375 13.70 11.55 9.42
N ALA A 376 14.31 10.91 8.42
CA ALA A 376 13.84 9.64 7.89
C ALA A 376 13.81 8.51 8.93
N ARG A 377 14.59 8.62 10.02
CA ARG A 377 14.65 7.63 11.11
C ARG A 377 13.74 7.99 12.28
N SER A 378 13.12 9.18 12.27
CA SER A 378 12.18 9.57 13.31
C SER A 378 10.82 8.92 13.08
N PRO A 379 10.20 8.35 14.12
CA PRO A 379 8.81 7.94 14.02
C PRO A 379 7.92 9.16 13.88
N HIS A 380 6.77 8.98 13.23
CA HIS A 380 5.86 10.09 12.99
C HIS A 380 4.42 9.65 12.74
N LEU A 381 3.50 10.56 13.08
CA LEU A 381 2.08 10.43 12.77
C LEU A 381 1.79 10.58 11.27
N LEU A 382 0.57 10.25 10.89
CA LEU A 382 0.04 10.31 9.53
C LEU A 382 -0.28 11.75 9.10
N PRO A 383 -0.50 12.01 7.79
CA PRO A 383 -0.82 13.37 7.33
C PRO A 383 -2.19 13.75 7.85
N GLY A 384 -2.38 15.03 8.15
CA GLY A 384 -3.60 15.55 8.74
C GLY A 384 -3.73 15.33 10.24
N CYS A 385 -2.83 14.58 10.88
CA CYS A 385 -2.81 14.49 12.34
C CYS A 385 -2.37 15.84 12.94
N GLU A 386 -3.02 16.22 14.02
CA GLU A 386 -2.72 17.42 14.81
C GLU A 386 -2.41 17.03 16.25
N ALA A 387 -1.54 17.77 16.91
CA ALA A 387 -1.24 17.54 18.32
C ALA A 387 -0.70 18.82 18.97
N SER A 388 -0.62 18.83 20.29
CA SER A 388 0.24 19.74 21.01
C SER A 388 1.60 19.07 21.24
N ALA A 389 2.68 19.80 21.02
CA ALA A 389 4.02 19.28 21.20
C ALA A 389 4.96 20.32 21.80
N THR A 390 5.96 19.83 22.51
CA THR A 390 7.08 20.61 23.01
C THR A 390 8.16 20.63 21.95
N VAL A 391 8.55 21.82 21.47
CA VAL A 391 9.60 21.97 20.46
C VAL A 391 10.86 22.53 21.12
N THR A 392 11.99 21.90 20.87
CA THR A 392 13.31 22.32 21.37
C THR A 392 14.29 22.40 20.22
N SER A 393 14.82 23.59 19.96
CA SER A 393 15.85 23.79 18.94
C SER A 393 17.17 23.22 19.41
N SER A 394 17.89 22.56 18.50
CA SER A 394 19.26 22.11 18.78
C SER A 394 20.21 23.29 19.01
N THR A 395 21.25 23.05 19.82
CA THR A 395 22.36 24.00 19.94
C THR A 395 23.04 24.14 18.58
N SER A 396 23.16 25.37 18.10
CA SER A 396 23.83 25.63 16.83
C SER A 396 25.32 25.34 16.94
N THR A 397 25.82 24.43 16.10
CA THR A 397 27.24 24.10 15.96
C THR A 397 28.01 25.10 15.10
N SER A 398 27.31 26.12 14.59
CA SER A 398 27.84 27.10 13.66
C SER A 398 27.51 28.52 14.11
N ILE A 399 28.29 29.47 13.64
CA ILE A 399 28.09 30.90 13.86
C ILE A 399 28.14 31.64 12.53
N VAL A 400 27.43 32.76 12.47
CA VAL A 400 27.47 33.70 11.35
C VAL A 400 28.14 34.98 11.82
N VAL A 401 29.19 35.35 11.10
CA VAL A 401 29.91 36.60 11.27
C VAL A 401 29.41 37.58 10.22
N THR A 402 28.85 38.69 10.66
CA THR A 402 28.40 39.78 9.78
C THR A 402 29.42 40.90 9.80
N SER A 403 29.92 41.32 8.64
CA SER A 403 30.91 42.40 8.56
C SER A 403 30.35 43.72 9.08
N LEU A 404 31.16 44.45 9.86
CA LEU A 404 30.78 45.78 10.34
C LEU A 404 30.73 46.83 9.21
N LYS A 405 31.42 46.58 8.09
CA LYS A 405 31.48 47.52 6.95
C LYS A 405 30.34 47.34 5.96
N ASN A 406 29.81 46.12 5.84
CA ASN A 406 28.71 45.80 4.96
C ASN A 406 27.87 44.66 5.58
N PRO A 407 26.62 44.92 6.00
CA PRO A 407 25.73 43.92 6.59
C PRO A 407 25.39 42.73 5.69
N ASP A 408 25.54 42.87 4.37
CA ASP A 408 25.30 41.80 3.40
C ASP A 408 26.46 40.80 3.34
N ASN A 409 27.64 41.19 3.81
CA ASN A 409 28.81 40.32 3.85
C ASN A 409 28.76 39.45 5.10
N LYS A 410 28.28 38.21 4.92
CA LYS A 410 28.16 37.21 5.98
C LYS A 410 29.09 36.02 5.71
N LEU A 411 29.77 35.57 6.75
CA LEU A 411 30.62 34.38 6.72
C LEU A 411 30.12 33.40 7.77
N GLN A 412 29.94 32.14 7.38
CA GLN A 412 29.55 31.07 8.27
C GLN A 412 30.77 30.25 8.67
N ILE A 413 30.92 30.06 9.98
CA ILE A 413 31.96 29.25 10.60
C ILE A 413 31.28 28.05 11.26
N ASP A 414 31.66 26.85 10.83
CA ASP A 414 31.11 25.57 11.28
C ASP A 414 32.01 24.89 12.30
N GLY A 415 31.40 24.01 13.11
CA GLY A 415 32.10 23.14 14.04
C GLY A 415 32.65 23.86 15.28
N VAL A 416 32.02 24.97 15.68
CA VAL A 416 32.46 25.78 16.84
C VAL A 416 32.44 24.98 18.14
N ASP A 417 31.52 24.01 18.23
CA ASP A 417 31.37 23.01 19.29
C ASP A 417 32.61 22.11 19.49
N LYS A 418 33.54 22.07 18.52
CA LYS A 418 34.74 21.20 18.56
C LYS A 418 36.01 21.92 18.99
N TYR A 419 35.95 23.23 19.21
CA TYR A 419 37.13 24.06 19.48
C TYR A 419 36.98 24.89 20.76
N ALA A 420 37.84 25.90 20.92
CA ALA A 420 38.05 26.61 22.17
C ALA A 420 36.85 27.39 22.70
N PHE A 421 35.79 27.53 21.89
CA PHE A 421 34.58 28.30 22.21
C PHE A 421 33.30 27.47 22.20
N ALA A 422 33.40 26.14 22.34
CA ALA A 422 32.28 25.20 22.24
C ALA A 422 31.06 25.54 23.12
N ASN A 423 31.28 26.05 24.33
CA ASN A 423 30.22 26.34 25.30
C ASN A 423 29.80 27.82 25.34
N ARG A 424 30.35 28.65 24.43
CA ARG A 424 30.08 30.10 24.44
C ARG A 424 28.84 30.42 23.62
N GLN A 425 27.92 31.18 24.21
CA GLN A 425 26.72 31.68 23.55
C GLN A 425 27.01 33.04 22.89
N TRP A 426 27.02 33.09 21.57
CA TRP A 426 27.32 34.31 20.81
C TRP A 426 26.03 35.09 20.50
N GLN A 427 25.95 36.33 21.00
CA GLN A 427 24.78 37.21 20.83
C GLN A 427 25.20 38.64 20.46
N GLY A 428 25.61 38.83 19.21
CA GLY A 428 25.89 40.17 18.68
C GLY A 428 27.21 40.78 19.13
N GLU A 429 28.12 39.97 19.66
CA GLU A 429 29.44 40.43 20.09
C GLU A 429 30.28 40.87 18.89
N LYS A 430 31.04 41.96 19.05
CA LYS A 430 32.01 42.40 18.05
C LYS A 430 33.34 41.71 18.31
N ILE A 431 33.80 40.89 17.37
CA ILE A 431 35.09 40.21 17.49
C ILE A 431 35.94 40.39 16.26
N ASN A 432 37.26 40.36 16.48
CA ASN A 432 38.25 40.35 15.43
C ASN A 432 38.57 38.90 15.07
N ILE A 433 38.39 38.56 13.79
CA ILE A 433 38.57 37.20 13.28
C ILE A 433 39.74 37.19 12.31
N THR A 434 40.69 36.30 12.56
CA THR A 434 41.83 36.04 11.68
C THR A 434 41.64 34.72 10.96
N ILE A 435 41.88 34.71 9.65
CA ILE A 435 41.75 33.54 8.80
C ILE A 435 43.10 32.82 8.69
N ASP A 436 43.09 31.51 8.92
CA ASP A 436 44.29 30.67 8.91
C ASP A 436 44.06 29.43 8.05
N LEU A 437 44.95 29.22 7.08
CA LEU A 437 44.93 28.04 6.22
C LEU A 437 45.84 26.97 6.81
N ARG A 438 45.26 25.82 7.19
CA ARG A 438 46.04 24.68 7.68
C ARG A 438 45.81 23.45 6.81
N GLN A 439 46.88 22.77 6.49
CA GLN A 439 46.82 21.48 5.82
C GLN A 439 46.72 20.36 6.86
N THR A 440 45.52 19.80 7.02
CA THR A 440 45.26 18.75 8.03
C THR A 440 45.44 17.34 7.49
N ASN A 441 45.36 17.15 6.16
CA ASN A 441 45.57 15.86 5.48
C ASN A 441 46.20 16.11 4.10
N PRO A 442 47.33 15.45 3.75
CA PRO A 442 47.98 15.63 2.44
C PRO A 442 47.10 15.31 1.23
N ARG A 443 46.09 14.44 1.40
CA ARG A 443 45.17 14.01 0.32
C ARG A 443 43.92 14.89 0.19
N GLN A 444 43.79 15.93 1.01
CA GLN A 444 42.63 16.83 0.99
C GLN A 444 43.08 18.29 0.84
N PRO A 445 42.25 19.17 0.25
CA PRO A 445 42.55 20.59 0.18
C PRO A 445 42.71 21.19 1.59
N PRO A 446 43.53 22.26 1.74
CA PRO A 446 43.70 22.95 3.02
C PRO A 446 42.35 23.40 3.59
N LYS A 447 42.18 23.22 4.91
CA LYS A 447 41.00 23.74 5.61
C LYS A 447 41.27 25.17 6.05
N VAL A 448 40.24 26.01 5.93
CA VAL A 448 40.28 27.42 6.29
C VAL A 448 39.69 27.57 7.70
N PHE A 449 40.52 27.89 8.67
CA PHE A 449 40.14 28.09 10.06
C PHE A 449 39.89 29.57 10.35
N ALA A 450 38.95 29.84 11.24
CA ALA A 450 38.77 31.15 11.88
C ALA A 450 39.40 31.12 13.27
N LEU A 451 40.12 32.18 13.61
CA LEU A 451 40.79 32.38 14.89
C LEU A 451 40.25 33.64 15.58
N VAL A 452 40.17 33.60 16.91
CA VAL A 452 39.95 34.78 17.77
C VAL A 452 41.14 34.85 18.72
N GLY A 453 42.03 35.83 18.49
CA GLY A 453 43.38 35.78 19.04
C GLY A 453 44.11 34.53 18.51
N ASP A 454 44.74 33.77 19.41
CA ASP A 454 45.48 32.54 19.05
C ASP A 454 44.62 31.27 19.11
N LYS A 455 43.32 31.39 19.41
CA LYS A 455 42.42 30.24 19.62
C LYS A 455 41.53 30.00 18.41
N VAL A 456 41.41 28.73 18.01
CA VAL A 456 40.51 28.29 16.92
C VAL A 456 39.06 28.46 17.34
N LEU A 457 38.32 29.22 16.53
CA LEU A 457 36.89 29.42 16.63
C LEU A 457 36.12 28.33 15.88
N GLY A 458 36.58 27.95 14.67
CA GLY A 458 35.96 26.93 13.86
C GLY A 458 36.51 26.90 12.43
N VAL A 459 35.79 26.24 11.53
CA VAL A 459 36.19 26.10 10.12
C VAL A 459 35.22 26.89 9.24
N LEU A 460 35.72 27.72 8.34
CA LEU A 460 34.86 28.43 7.38
C LEU A 460 34.19 27.42 6.44
N ASN A 461 32.89 27.59 6.22
CA ASN A 461 32.17 26.75 5.27
C ASN A 461 32.61 27.04 3.82
N LYS A 462 32.40 26.09 2.90
CA LYS A 462 32.90 26.19 1.51
C LYS A 462 32.40 27.44 0.78
N GLN A 463 31.16 27.84 0.99
CA GLN A 463 30.58 29.03 0.36
C GLN A 463 31.27 30.31 0.87
N SER A 464 31.51 30.41 2.17
CA SER A 464 32.20 31.54 2.81
C SER A 464 33.66 31.62 2.38
N VAL A 465 34.34 30.48 2.22
CA VAL A 465 35.70 30.43 1.66
C VAL A 465 35.71 30.98 0.24
N ASN A 466 34.84 30.48 -0.64
CA ASN A 466 34.77 30.95 -2.03
C ASN A 466 34.45 32.44 -2.12
N PHE A 467 33.45 32.90 -1.36
CA PHE A 467 33.06 34.31 -1.31
C PHE A 467 34.22 35.20 -0.85
N LEU A 468 34.87 34.83 0.26
CA LEU A 468 35.98 35.60 0.80
C LEU A 468 37.18 35.59 -0.14
N GLN A 469 37.51 34.43 -0.73
CA GLN A 469 38.61 34.30 -1.69
C GLN A 469 38.37 35.16 -2.93
N GLN A 470 37.17 35.12 -3.54
CA GLN A 470 36.83 35.97 -4.69
C GLN A 470 36.97 37.46 -4.37
N ARG A 471 36.47 37.89 -3.19
CA ARG A 471 36.58 39.29 -2.75
C ARG A 471 38.03 39.71 -2.51
N LEU A 472 38.82 38.90 -1.83
CA LEU A 472 40.23 39.21 -1.55
C LEU A 472 41.08 39.23 -2.83
N SER A 473 40.86 38.29 -3.75
CA SER A 473 41.49 38.30 -5.07
C SER A 473 41.21 39.58 -5.85
N SER A 474 39.98 40.11 -5.77
CA SER A 474 39.62 41.35 -6.48
C SER A 474 40.36 42.61 -5.97
N ILE A 475 40.94 42.54 -4.77
CA ILE A 475 41.71 43.63 -4.14
C ILE A 475 43.17 43.25 -3.90
N GLY A 476 43.67 42.17 -4.53
CA GLY A 476 45.06 41.73 -4.44
C GLY A 476 45.51 41.27 -3.06
N ARG A 477 44.60 40.71 -2.23
CA ARG A 477 44.92 40.21 -0.88
C ARG A 477 44.85 38.68 -0.82
N GLU A 478 45.67 38.10 0.04
CA GLU A 478 45.67 36.67 0.33
C GLU A 478 44.67 36.30 1.42
N LEU A 479 44.21 35.04 1.40
CA LEU A 479 43.25 34.50 2.36
C LEU A 479 43.90 34.20 3.71
N HIS A 480 45.15 33.72 3.71
CA HIS A 480 45.90 33.40 4.93
C HIS A 480 46.33 34.68 5.66
N GLY A 481 46.13 34.74 6.97
CA GLY A 481 46.45 35.91 7.80
C GLY A 481 45.45 37.08 7.66
N PHE A 482 44.47 36.99 6.77
CA PHE A 482 43.47 38.04 6.61
C PHE A 482 42.66 38.19 7.89
N THR A 483 42.56 39.44 8.37
CA THR A 483 41.89 39.77 9.62
C THR A 483 40.78 40.78 9.37
N PHE A 484 39.60 40.53 9.95
CA PHE A 484 38.45 41.42 9.83
C PHE A 484 37.62 41.42 11.11
N THR A 485 36.92 42.53 11.34
CA THR A 485 36.03 42.67 12.49
C THR A 485 34.58 42.49 12.05
N GLY A 486 33.84 41.68 12.79
CA GLY A 486 32.44 41.40 12.52
C GLY A 486 31.63 41.21 13.80
N THR A 487 30.32 41.33 13.65
CA THR A 487 29.34 40.96 14.68
C THR A 487 29.06 39.46 14.57
N VAL A 488 29.19 38.74 15.67
CA VAL A 488 29.04 37.27 15.68
C VAL A 488 27.78 36.85 16.41
N ASN A 489 26.99 36.06 15.69
CA ASN A 489 25.75 35.47 16.16
C ASN A 489 25.78 33.96 15.92
N HIS A 490 25.04 33.18 16.71
CA HIS A 490 24.78 31.79 16.34
C HIS A 490 24.08 31.70 14.97
N ALA A 491 24.48 30.72 14.18
CA ALA A 491 23.70 30.35 13.01
C ALA A 491 22.36 29.75 13.46
N PRO A 492 21.30 29.85 12.64
CA PRO A 492 20.07 29.11 12.83
C PRO A 492 20.31 27.63 13.17
N ALA A 493 19.50 27.08 14.08
CA ALA A 493 19.57 25.65 14.44
C ALA A 493 19.28 24.77 13.21
N SER A 494 20.02 23.67 13.08
CA SER A 494 19.90 22.78 11.91
C SER A 494 18.78 21.74 12.01
N TYR A 495 18.37 21.44 13.24
CA TYR A 495 17.22 20.61 13.55
C TYR A 495 16.54 21.08 14.85
N ALA A 496 15.31 20.63 15.05
CA ALA A 496 14.60 20.72 16.32
C ALA A 496 14.08 19.34 16.73
N ASP A 497 14.11 19.07 18.03
CA ASP A 497 13.50 17.90 18.62
C ASP A 497 12.06 18.26 19.05
N ILE A 498 11.13 17.36 18.79
CA ILE A 498 9.71 17.51 19.08
C ILE A 498 9.28 16.36 19.97
N VAL A 499 8.57 16.69 21.06
CA VAL A 499 7.93 15.73 21.95
C VAL A 499 6.43 15.98 21.94
N ILE A 500 5.68 15.06 21.33
CA ILE A 500 4.22 15.10 21.27
C ILE A 500 3.62 14.79 22.64
N ASP A 501 2.59 15.54 23.03
CA ASP A 501 1.69 15.19 24.13
C ASP A 501 0.65 14.18 23.64
N PRO A 502 0.73 12.89 24.05
CA PRO A 502 -0.15 11.83 23.56
C PRO A 502 -1.63 12.12 23.70
N ASN A 503 -2.02 12.82 24.77
CA ASN A 503 -3.42 13.06 25.10
C ASN A 503 -4.06 14.14 24.23
N THR A 504 -3.26 14.84 23.42
CA THR A 504 -3.72 15.93 22.55
C THR A 504 -3.76 15.53 21.08
N VAL A 505 -3.38 14.29 20.77
CA VAL A 505 -3.33 13.81 19.39
C VAL A 505 -4.74 13.71 18.84
N LYS A 506 -4.99 14.49 17.80
CA LYS A 506 -6.15 14.38 16.92
C LYS A 506 -5.69 13.66 15.66
N TYR A 507 -6.17 12.45 15.48
CA TYR A 507 -5.95 11.73 14.24
C TYR A 507 -6.74 12.42 13.13
N ALA A 508 -6.15 12.48 11.93
CA ALA A 508 -6.94 12.86 10.75
C ALA A 508 -8.17 11.96 10.71
N ASP A 509 -9.35 12.54 10.51
CA ASP A 509 -10.56 11.76 10.24
C ASP A 509 -10.32 10.97 8.96
N ILE A 510 -9.84 9.73 9.11
CA ILE A 510 -10.02 8.74 8.08
C ILE A 510 -11.52 8.53 8.10
N GLN A 511 -12.22 9.08 7.09
CA GLN A 511 -13.58 8.66 6.74
C GLN A 511 -13.54 7.19 6.29
N THR A 512 -13.18 6.32 7.21
CA THR A 512 -13.42 4.90 7.16
C THR A 512 -14.87 4.77 7.58
N GLU A 513 -15.66 3.98 6.85
CA GLU A 513 -17.08 3.69 7.15
C GLU A 513 -17.31 3.26 8.62
N GLN A 514 -16.25 2.86 9.33
CA GLN A 514 -16.24 2.57 10.77
C GLN A 514 -16.35 3.80 11.69
N GLN A 515 -15.95 5.02 11.28
CA GLN A 515 -16.23 6.23 12.08
C GLN A 515 -17.69 6.69 11.97
N ILE A 516 -18.43 6.26 10.95
CA ILE A 516 -19.90 6.38 10.89
C ILE A 516 -20.55 5.47 11.96
N SER A 517 -19.84 4.47 12.47
CA SER A 517 -20.37 3.55 13.50
C SER A 517 -20.05 3.92 14.96
N LYS A 518 -19.34 5.04 15.21
CA LYS A 518 -19.04 5.52 16.57
C LYS A 518 -19.63 6.88 16.94
N LYS A 519 -20.22 7.60 15.99
CA LYS A 519 -21.42 8.37 16.33
C LYS A 519 -22.53 7.33 16.41
N GLU A 520 -23.14 7.15 17.57
CA GLU A 520 -24.48 6.56 17.65
C GLU A 520 -25.49 7.51 16.95
N GLU A 521 -25.30 7.78 15.67
CA GLU A 521 -26.42 8.18 14.83
C GLU A 521 -27.18 6.87 14.60
N LYS A 522 -28.31 6.72 15.30
CA LYS A 522 -29.27 5.65 15.05
C LYS A 522 -29.44 5.51 13.54
N ARG A 523 -28.94 4.41 12.95
CA ARG A 523 -29.27 4.06 11.58
C ARG A 523 -30.71 3.57 11.60
N VAL A 524 -31.62 4.50 11.35
CA VAL A 524 -33.06 4.25 11.23
C VAL A 524 -33.39 3.98 9.77
N ALA A 525 -34.04 2.85 9.50
CA ALA A 525 -34.73 2.62 8.24
C ALA A 525 -36.21 2.99 8.42
N THR A 526 -36.71 3.92 7.63
CA THR A 526 -38.10 4.35 7.68
C THR A 526 -38.93 3.56 6.68
N VAL A 527 -40.01 2.95 7.16
CA VAL A 527 -40.99 2.22 6.35
C VAL A 527 -42.33 2.93 6.49
N VAL A 528 -42.74 3.65 5.46
CA VAL A 528 -44.09 4.22 5.41
C VAL A 528 -45.02 3.13 4.89
N PHE A 529 -46.09 2.83 5.63
CA PHE A 529 -47.10 1.89 5.18
C PHE A 529 -48.49 2.51 5.11
N PHE A 530 -49.32 2.03 4.20
CA PHE A 530 -50.72 2.45 4.07
C PHE A 530 -51.64 1.27 3.74
N GLU A 531 -52.81 1.27 4.35
CA GLU A 531 -53.87 0.29 4.11
C GLU A 531 -55.02 0.88 3.29
N ALA A 532 -55.77 0.00 2.62
CA ALA A 532 -56.96 0.34 1.84
C ALA A 532 -58.14 -0.58 2.26
N PRO A 533 -59.40 -0.18 2.02
CA PRO A 533 -60.54 -1.07 2.15
C PRO A 533 -60.43 -2.20 1.12
N ILE A 534 -60.69 -3.43 1.54
CA ILE A 534 -60.56 -4.62 0.68
C ILE A 534 -61.90 -5.37 0.70
N GLU A 535 -62.31 -5.92 -0.44
CA GLU A 535 -63.44 -6.84 -0.50
C GLU A 535 -63.21 -8.09 0.37
N ARG A 536 -64.27 -8.61 0.99
CA ARG A 536 -64.19 -9.77 1.92
C ARG A 536 -63.54 -11.01 1.32
N SER A 537 -63.64 -11.19 0.00
CA SER A 537 -63.02 -12.29 -0.77
C SER A 537 -61.49 -12.24 -0.75
N HIS A 538 -60.89 -11.06 -0.59
CA HIS A 538 -59.44 -10.85 -0.70
C HIS A 538 -58.76 -10.53 0.65
N THR A 539 -59.52 -10.24 1.70
CA THR A 539 -59.02 -9.80 3.02
C THR A 539 -57.88 -10.69 3.56
N ASN A 540 -58.12 -12.00 3.71
CA ASN A 540 -57.12 -12.92 4.30
C ASN A 540 -55.79 -12.94 3.54
N LYS A 541 -55.84 -12.93 2.21
CA LYS A 541 -54.64 -12.99 1.36
C LYS A 541 -53.89 -11.66 1.40
N THR A 542 -54.61 -10.54 1.35
CA THR A 542 -54.01 -9.20 1.41
C THR A 542 -53.36 -8.93 2.76
N GLU A 543 -54.01 -9.28 3.87
CA GLU A 543 -53.43 -9.18 5.21
C GLU A 543 -52.15 -10.02 5.32
N GLN A 544 -52.17 -11.26 4.83
CA GLN A 544 -51.01 -12.13 4.82
C GLN A 544 -49.84 -11.52 4.02
N VAL A 545 -50.11 -10.96 2.84
CA VAL A 545 -49.10 -10.31 2.01
C VAL A 545 -48.52 -9.08 2.71
N MET A 546 -49.37 -8.21 3.28
CA MET A 546 -48.91 -7.03 4.02
C MET A 546 -48.06 -7.39 5.24
N CYS A 547 -48.46 -8.40 6.01
CA CYS A 547 -47.66 -8.92 7.12
C CYS A 547 -46.28 -9.43 6.66
N ASN A 548 -46.23 -10.11 5.49
CA ASN A 548 -44.97 -10.58 4.91
C ASN A 548 -44.08 -9.43 4.43
N MET A 549 -44.65 -8.37 3.86
CA MET A 549 -43.92 -7.18 3.45
C MET A 549 -43.27 -6.47 4.64
N VAL A 550 -44.01 -6.29 5.74
CA VAL A 550 -43.49 -5.76 7.00
C VAL A 550 -42.36 -6.62 7.55
N LYS A 551 -42.56 -7.94 7.66
CA LYS A 551 -41.52 -8.87 8.12
C LYS A 551 -40.26 -8.80 7.24
N ARG A 552 -40.43 -8.71 5.92
CA ARG A 552 -39.32 -8.60 4.98
C ARG A 552 -38.59 -7.27 5.13
N ALA A 553 -39.29 -6.16 5.37
CA ALA A 553 -38.68 -4.86 5.61
C ALA A 553 -37.77 -4.89 6.84
N VAL A 554 -38.24 -5.49 7.95
CA VAL A 554 -37.43 -5.70 9.16
C VAL A 554 -36.19 -6.56 8.87
N ASN A 555 -36.37 -7.70 8.22
CA ASN A 555 -35.24 -8.58 7.86
C ASN A 555 -34.23 -7.87 6.96
N ARG A 556 -34.72 -7.06 6.00
CA ARG A 556 -33.86 -6.30 5.10
C ARG A 556 -33.08 -5.22 5.84
N ALA A 557 -33.71 -4.53 6.78
CA ALA A 557 -33.03 -3.55 7.62
C ALA A 557 -31.88 -4.20 8.41
N VAL A 558 -32.10 -5.40 8.97
CA VAL A 558 -31.05 -6.18 9.64
C VAL A 558 -29.94 -6.61 8.67
N GLU A 559 -30.29 -7.15 7.50
CA GLU A 559 -29.32 -7.50 6.44
C GLU A 559 -28.44 -6.33 5.99
N GLN A 560 -28.95 -5.10 6.11
CA GLN A 560 -28.27 -3.86 5.71
C GLN A 560 -27.61 -3.13 6.90
N GLY A 561 -27.62 -3.71 8.11
CA GLY A 561 -26.94 -3.17 9.28
C GLY A 561 -27.62 -1.96 9.92
N TYR A 562 -28.94 -1.81 9.76
CA TYR A 562 -29.72 -0.81 10.51
C TYR A 562 -29.97 -1.27 11.95
N ASN A 563 -30.03 -0.32 12.89
CA ASN A 563 -30.28 -0.62 14.31
C ASN A 563 -31.72 -0.32 14.73
N THR A 564 -32.46 0.46 13.94
CA THR A 564 -33.86 0.79 14.17
C THR A 564 -34.66 0.70 12.87
N VAL A 565 -35.86 0.14 12.92
CA VAL A 565 -36.88 0.32 11.87
C VAL A 565 -37.99 1.18 12.42
N HIS A 566 -38.28 2.29 11.74
CA HIS A 566 -39.37 3.19 12.09
C HIS A 566 -40.51 3.01 11.09
N PHE A 567 -41.59 2.38 11.55
CA PHE A 567 -42.83 2.26 10.79
C PHE A 567 -43.68 3.52 10.96
N VAL A 568 -44.13 4.05 9.83
CA VAL A 568 -45.00 5.24 9.79
C VAL A 568 -46.30 4.85 9.11
N ASP A 569 -47.40 4.87 9.87
CA ASP A 569 -48.74 4.61 9.35
C ASP A 569 -49.26 5.87 8.64
N ALA A 570 -49.43 5.76 7.32
CA ALA A 570 -49.99 6.78 6.43
C ALA A 570 -51.36 6.36 5.88
N SER A 571 -52.01 5.38 6.51
CA SER A 571 -53.32 4.88 6.08
C SER A 571 -54.37 6.01 6.13
N PRO A 572 -55.15 6.22 5.05
CA PRO A 572 -56.20 7.23 5.02
C PRO A 572 -57.39 6.89 5.94
N TYR A 573 -57.47 5.63 6.41
CA TYR A 573 -58.51 5.15 7.31
C TYR A 573 -57.88 4.81 8.68
N LYS A 574 -58.42 5.41 9.75
CA LYS A 574 -58.07 5.04 11.13
C LYS A 574 -59.24 4.27 11.73
N SER A 575 -59.05 2.98 11.97
CA SER A 575 -59.98 2.15 12.73
C SER A 575 -59.70 2.30 14.23
N ASP A 576 -60.74 2.19 15.07
CA ASP A 576 -60.60 2.19 16.54
C ASP A 576 -59.85 0.96 17.07
N SER A 577 -59.71 -0.08 16.23
CA SER A 577 -58.93 -1.29 16.54
C SER A 577 -57.69 -1.40 15.64
N PRO A 578 -56.53 -1.79 16.18
CA PRO A 578 -55.30 -1.92 15.40
C PRO A 578 -55.44 -3.02 14.35
N SER A 579 -55.07 -2.70 13.10
CA SER A 579 -55.08 -3.65 12.00
C SER A 579 -54.15 -4.84 12.25
N VAL A 580 -54.35 -5.94 11.52
CA VAL A 580 -53.50 -7.14 11.60
C VAL A 580 -52.03 -6.81 11.27
N VAL A 581 -51.79 -5.83 10.40
CA VAL A 581 -50.45 -5.35 10.05
C VAL A 581 -49.82 -4.60 11.22
N VAL A 582 -50.58 -3.71 11.88
CA VAL A 582 -50.13 -2.99 13.09
C VAL A 582 -49.83 -3.98 14.23
N GLN A 583 -50.68 -4.98 14.43
CA GLN A 583 -50.43 -6.06 15.41
C GLN A 583 -49.15 -6.81 15.08
N THR A 584 -48.91 -7.12 13.80
CA THR A 584 -47.68 -7.78 13.35
C THR A 584 -46.43 -6.93 13.63
N ILE A 585 -46.49 -5.60 13.42
CA ILE A 585 -45.38 -4.69 13.75
C ILE A 585 -45.12 -4.70 15.26
N GLN A 586 -46.17 -4.64 16.08
CA GLN A 586 -46.07 -4.68 17.54
C GLN A 586 -45.49 -6.01 18.05
N ASP A 587 -45.88 -7.13 17.46
CA ASP A 587 -45.35 -8.46 17.80
C ASP A 587 -43.88 -8.60 17.39
N LEU A 588 -43.49 -8.05 16.24
CA LEU A 588 -42.08 -7.98 15.83
C LEU A 588 -41.27 -7.13 16.81
N ALA A 589 -41.81 -6.00 17.27
CA ALA A 589 -41.14 -5.14 18.25
C ALA A 589 -40.91 -5.82 19.61
N ARG A 590 -41.78 -6.77 19.99
CA ARG A 590 -41.64 -7.56 21.23
C ARG A 590 -40.71 -8.76 21.07
N SER A 591 -40.71 -9.40 19.89
CA SER A 591 -40.02 -10.67 19.66
C SER A 591 -38.57 -10.52 19.16
N ARG A 592 -38.25 -9.43 18.46
CA ARG A 592 -36.91 -9.18 17.90
C ARG A 592 -36.03 -8.45 18.93
N ARG A 593 -34.84 -8.99 19.18
CA ARG A 593 -33.82 -8.39 20.06
C ARG A 593 -32.63 -7.82 19.30
N ASP A 594 -32.53 -8.17 18.03
CA ASP A 594 -31.46 -7.80 17.09
C ASP A 594 -31.70 -6.44 16.42
N ILE A 595 -32.90 -5.86 16.53
CA ILE A 595 -33.25 -4.55 15.95
C ILE A 595 -34.36 -3.87 16.76
N LYS A 596 -34.26 -2.55 16.96
CA LYS A 596 -35.33 -1.76 17.59
C LYS A 596 -36.43 -1.47 16.57
N ILE A 597 -37.70 -1.62 16.95
CA ILE A 597 -38.83 -1.33 16.06
C ILE A 597 -39.71 -0.27 16.72
N GLU A 598 -39.93 0.83 16.00
CA GLU A 598 -40.76 1.97 16.43
C GLU A 598 -41.95 2.10 15.47
N LEU A 599 -43.13 2.46 15.99
CA LEU A 599 -44.34 2.69 15.21
C LEU A 599 -44.92 4.05 15.56
N SER A 600 -45.21 4.86 14.55
CA SER A 600 -45.88 6.15 14.70
C SER A 600 -46.96 6.34 13.63
N GLY A 601 -48.01 7.10 13.94
CA GLY A 601 -48.97 7.54 12.93
C GLY A 601 -48.58 8.89 12.33
N ALA A 602 -48.73 9.07 11.02
CA ALA A 602 -48.60 10.37 10.38
C ALA A 602 -49.91 11.16 10.45
N THR A 603 -49.80 12.49 10.52
CA THR A 603 -50.96 13.39 10.43
C THR A 603 -51.38 13.67 8.99
N SER A 604 -50.50 13.41 8.02
CA SER A 604 -50.79 13.46 6.58
C SER A 604 -49.79 12.60 5.80
N VAL A 605 -50.17 12.20 4.58
CA VAL A 605 -49.27 11.48 3.65
C VAL A 605 -48.02 12.30 3.37
N LYS A 606 -48.14 13.63 3.23
CA LYS A 606 -47.00 14.52 3.05
C LYS A 606 -45.99 14.45 4.20
N ASN A 607 -46.48 14.43 5.43
CA ASN A 607 -45.63 14.33 6.62
C ASN A 607 -44.96 12.95 6.70
N ALA A 608 -45.67 11.87 6.31
CA ALA A 608 -45.09 10.54 6.24
C ALA A 608 -43.92 10.47 5.22
N MET A 609 -44.10 11.05 4.04
CA MET A 609 -43.09 11.02 2.98
C MET A 609 -41.85 11.86 3.29
N GLN A 610 -41.97 12.90 4.14
CA GLN A 610 -40.83 13.69 4.60
C GLN A 610 -39.87 12.90 5.51
N LEU A 611 -40.35 11.82 6.15
CA LEU A 611 -39.55 10.97 7.03
C LEU A 611 -38.69 9.92 6.27
N LEU A 612 -38.87 9.81 4.95
CA LEU A 612 -38.10 8.92 4.08
C LEU A 612 -36.83 9.64 3.63
N GLU A 613 -35.79 9.65 4.44
CA GLU A 613 -34.52 10.36 4.19
C GLU A 613 -33.41 9.45 3.65
N GLN A 614 -33.44 8.16 3.98
CA GLN A 614 -32.36 7.22 3.69
C GLN A 614 -32.54 6.52 2.35
N PRO A 615 -31.44 6.08 1.68
CA PRO A 615 -31.52 5.38 0.39
C PRO A 615 -32.32 4.06 0.41
N ASN A 616 -32.45 3.42 1.57
CA ASN A 616 -33.18 2.16 1.74
C ASN A 616 -34.60 2.34 2.31
N ASP A 617 -35.04 3.59 2.50
CA ASP A 617 -36.39 3.88 2.95
C ASP A 617 -37.40 3.51 1.87
N ILE A 618 -38.55 2.98 2.28
CA ILE A 618 -39.51 2.39 1.36
C ILE A 618 -40.94 2.68 1.77
N VAL A 619 -41.79 2.80 0.76
CA VAL A 619 -43.24 2.86 0.93
C VAL A 619 -43.84 1.51 0.56
N ILE A 620 -44.63 0.93 1.47
CA ILE A 620 -45.36 -0.32 1.25
C ILE A 620 -46.86 -0.14 1.45
N GLY A 621 -47.71 -0.86 0.73
CA GLY A 621 -49.15 -0.69 0.95
C GLY A 621 -50.05 -1.57 0.11
N ILE A 622 -51.35 -1.30 0.21
CA ILE A 622 -52.38 -1.94 -0.60
C ILE A 622 -52.74 -0.98 -1.74
N GLY A 623 -52.52 -1.40 -2.99
CA GLY A 623 -52.87 -0.63 -4.17
C GLY A 623 -54.35 -0.74 -4.46
N SER A 624 -55.04 0.41 -4.45
CA SER A 624 -56.44 0.56 -4.81
C SER A 624 -56.67 1.95 -5.41
N ILE A 625 -57.88 2.24 -5.88
CA ILE A 625 -58.25 3.56 -6.40
C ILE A 625 -58.04 4.65 -5.33
N GLU A 626 -58.35 4.32 -4.07
CA GLU A 626 -58.26 5.23 -2.92
C GLU A 626 -56.80 5.52 -2.52
N THR A 627 -55.88 4.59 -2.75
CA THR A 627 -54.45 4.74 -2.39
C THR A 627 -53.56 5.09 -3.57
N ALA A 628 -54.07 5.10 -4.80
CA ALA A 628 -53.34 5.49 -6.01
C ALA A 628 -52.66 6.86 -5.86
N SER A 629 -53.35 7.82 -5.25
CA SER A 629 -52.79 9.17 -4.99
C SER A 629 -51.57 9.15 -4.07
N ILE A 630 -51.49 8.21 -3.13
CA ILE A 630 -50.34 8.02 -2.22
C ILE A 630 -49.15 7.44 -3.00
N ILE A 631 -49.41 6.44 -3.85
CA ILE A 631 -48.42 5.77 -4.70
C ILE A 631 -47.82 6.75 -5.70
N ASP A 632 -48.66 7.50 -6.40
CA ASP A 632 -48.25 8.52 -7.37
C ASP A 632 -47.43 9.62 -6.70
N TYR A 633 -47.89 10.10 -5.54
CA TYR A 633 -47.18 11.14 -4.80
C TYR A 633 -45.80 10.68 -4.32
N ALA A 634 -45.70 9.51 -3.69
CA ALA A 634 -44.43 8.94 -3.26
C ALA A 634 -43.48 8.70 -4.44
N SER A 635 -44.01 8.19 -5.56
CA SER A 635 -43.24 7.95 -6.77
C SER A 635 -42.72 9.25 -7.41
N SER A 636 -43.50 10.34 -7.37
CA SER A 636 -43.10 11.65 -7.90
C SER A 636 -41.92 12.27 -7.14
N LEU A 637 -41.77 11.90 -5.86
CA LEU A 637 -40.64 12.28 -5.01
C LEU A 637 -39.42 11.36 -5.17
N GLY A 638 -39.44 10.44 -6.14
CA GLY A 638 -38.36 9.48 -6.38
C GLY A 638 -38.23 8.40 -5.31
N LYS A 639 -39.23 8.21 -4.45
CA LYS A 639 -39.20 7.19 -3.38
C LYS A 639 -39.53 5.82 -3.91
N ALA A 640 -38.90 4.79 -3.36
CA ALA A 640 -39.17 3.39 -3.66
C ALA A 640 -40.56 3.01 -3.13
N VAL A 641 -41.43 2.49 -4.00
CA VAL A 641 -42.82 2.11 -3.66
C VAL A 641 -43.09 0.67 -4.09
N VAL A 642 -43.73 -0.09 -3.19
CA VAL A 642 -44.30 -1.41 -3.48
C VAL A 642 -45.71 -1.49 -2.93
N ALA A 643 -46.71 -1.59 -3.80
CA ALA A 643 -48.10 -1.77 -3.40
C ALA A 643 -48.64 -3.10 -3.93
N TYR A 644 -49.32 -3.88 -3.08
CA TYR A 644 -49.99 -5.11 -3.49
C TYR A 644 -51.41 -4.79 -3.97
N VAL A 645 -51.78 -5.22 -5.17
CA VAL A 645 -53.11 -5.00 -5.77
C VAL A 645 -53.96 -6.26 -5.55
N PRO A 646 -54.96 -6.25 -4.63
CA PRO A 646 -55.70 -7.44 -4.25
C PRO A 646 -56.44 -8.13 -5.39
N GLU A 647 -56.99 -7.34 -6.33
CA GLU A 647 -57.85 -7.81 -7.43
C GLU A 647 -57.06 -8.61 -8.47
N THR A 648 -55.82 -8.21 -8.73
CA THR A 648 -54.94 -8.86 -9.72
C THR A 648 -53.96 -9.85 -9.06
N GLY A 649 -53.70 -9.69 -7.76
CA GLY A 649 -52.66 -10.43 -7.04
C GLY A 649 -51.24 -10.03 -7.43
N GLU A 650 -51.07 -8.91 -8.14
CA GLU A 650 -49.77 -8.40 -8.58
C GLU A 650 -49.22 -7.31 -7.64
N PHE A 651 -47.96 -6.93 -7.85
CA PHE A 651 -47.34 -5.82 -7.14
C PHE A 651 -47.09 -4.65 -8.09
N GLU A 652 -47.65 -3.50 -7.76
CA GLU A 652 -47.23 -2.23 -8.34
C GLU A 652 -45.91 -1.81 -7.72
N ARG A 653 -44.89 -1.61 -8.57
CA ARG A 653 -43.51 -1.31 -8.15
C ARG A 653 -43.03 -0.05 -8.85
N ARG A 654 -42.59 0.95 -8.10
CA ARG A 654 -42.06 2.21 -8.64
C ARG A 654 -40.74 2.59 -7.97
N ASN A 655 -39.81 3.15 -8.76
CA ASN A 655 -38.49 3.60 -8.32
C ASN A 655 -37.67 2.57 -7.51
N LEU A 656 -37.91 1.28 -7.70
CA LEU A 656 -37.04 0.26 -7.11
C LEU A 656 -35.70 0.21 -7.87
N PRO A 657 -34.57 -0.05 -7.19
CA PRO A 657 -33.31 -0.32 -7.85
C PRO A 657 -33.49 -1.50 -8.82
N GLN A 658 -32.98 -1.39 -10.05
CA GLN A 658 -32.99 -2.52 -10.97
C GLN A 658 -32.22 -3.69 -10.35
N MET A 659 -32.86 -4.86 -10.21
CA MET A 659 -32.17 -6.09 -9.85
C MET A 659 -31.10 -6.38 -10.91
N GLU A 660 -29.82 -6.35 -10.53
CA GLU A 660 -28.79 -7.07 -11.27
C GLU A 660 -29.26 -8.52 -11.41
N THR A 661 -29.60 -8.91 -12.63
CA THR A 661 -30.21 -10.19 -12.98
C THR A 661 -29.14 -11.29 -13.01
N ALA A 662 -28.23 -11.31 -12.04
CA ALA A 662 -27.10 -12.23 -11.97
C ALA A 662 -27.35 -13.46 -11.06
N ILE A 663 -28.41 -13.46 -10.23
CA ILE A 663 -28.58 -14.50 -9.20
C ILE A 663 -29.75 -15.48 -9.48
N GLN A 664 -30.70 -15.15 -10.36
CA GLN A 664 -31.80 -16.07 -10.71
C GLN A 664 -31.51 -17.05 -11.86
N LYS A 665 -30.46 -16.82 -12.66
CA LYS A 665 -30.05 -17.77 -13.71
C LYS A 665 -29.27 -18.97 -13.16
N THR A 666 -28.55 -18.81 -12.06
CA THR A 666 -27.68 -19.87 -11.51
C THR A 666 -28.43 -20.96 -10.76
N VAL A 667 -29.64 -20.66 -10.25
CA VAL A 667 -30.45 -21.64 -9.51
C VAL A 667 -31.36 -22.47 -10.44
N SER A 668 -31.74 -21.94 -11.62
CA SER A 668 -32.59 -22.67 -12.57
C SER A 668 -31.81 -23.60 -13.50
N THR A 669 -30.55 -23.29 -13.84
CA THR A 669 -29.67 -24.24 -14.55
C THR A 669 -29.21 -25.37 -13.63
N ALA A 670 -28.85 -25.08 -12.37
CA ALA A 670 -28.43 -26.12 -11.44
C ALA A 670 -29.54 -27.15 -11.12
N LYS A 671 -30.82 -26.76 -11.17
CA LYS A 671 -31.95 -27.69 -11.00
C LYS A 671 -32.24 -28.54 -12.24
N LYS A 672 -32.00 -28.01 -13.45
CA LYS A 672 -32.17 -28.75 -14.70
C LYS A 672 -31.04 -29.77 -14.93
N ASP A 673 -29.82 -29.42 -14.56
CA ASP A 673 -28.66 -30.31 -14.73
C ASP A 673 -28.71 -31.49 -13.73
N LEU A 674 -29.25 -31.29 -12.53
CA LEU A 674 -29.45 -32.37 -11.53
C LEU A 674 -30.63 -33.31 -11.84
N GLU A 675 -31.62 -32.87 -12.62
CA GLU A 675 -32.72 -33.74 -13.07
C GLU A 675 -32.38 -34.51 -14.36
N GLN A 676 -31.41 -34.04 -15.17
CA GLN A 676 -30.89 -34.77 -16.33
C GLN A 676 -29.82 -35.83 -15.98
N GLU A 677 -29.15 -35.74 -14.84
CA GLU A 677 -28.23 -36.79 -14.35
C GLU A 677 -28.92 -37.93 -13.58
N ARG A 678 -30.26 -37.87 -13.41
CA ARG A 678 -31.05 -38.91 -12.72
C ARG A 678 -32.16 -39.56 -13.57
N ALA A 679 -32.14 -39.35 -14.89
CA ALA A 679 -33.04 -40.02 -15.84
C ALA A 679 -32.31 -41.04 -16.71
#